data_AF-A0A973AVB8-F1
#
_entry.id   AF-A0A973AVB8-F1
#
_cell.length_a   1.000
_cell.length_b   1.000
_cell.length_c   1.000
_cell.angle_alpha   90.00
_cell.angle_beta   90.00
_cell.angle_gamma   90.00
#
_symmetry.space_group_name_H-M   'P 1'
#
loop_
_entity.id
_entity.type
_entity.pdbx_description
1 polymer ?
#
loop_
_entity_poly.entity_id
_entity_poly.type
_entity_poly.pdbx_seq_one_letter_code
_entity_poly.pdbx_strand_id
1 'polypeptide(L)'
;MNDTETSKELQHNDGWRPVPDVDGKYEASIDGQIRRTQTTLSDQPFPDMTPQRSRGCRGLFLGLRHAGRTQQVSVARLVGRVFLEFPRKAGIVYWLDANEKNNAVENLAWAARHEDIPAHMQGIQDAVVSREDEGVEWRPVVGYEGIYIVSEAGGVRRIIPGRRGRAGRFLQPSPGGLGYVYVTLSRNGEQTHHPVHRVVAKAFIPLPKGLRAGDLVVDHILEPKSDNRVTNLRWATHGQNMEHAADEAALRKLQGEPPRSRRFDFSTVPDDAIWRPLAAFGIGRRFEVSNYGHVRRCQPGRNTTVGRMMAGRLTQQGYVLVKMRVHGMRHGVTKTAHILVASAFLPAPQPGERVIDHINGDKTDNRPCNLEWVTQQENTRRAVAAGRFHHNGRHVAAKLSQADVNELRCTAGDRTREGHASHYGVSPSTIDDALTGRTHASVGVPAAGKCMTNLRRGESHPRAKLIPERVREIVRRRRTGEPVDSIAAAYGISPATIYQIMRGLIWQHVTGIDRRQVGFRESQEDFFTAGLAACEEWHRRHGSLATVKVEDEINGFPIGSWIDRRRGEFRKGELSAARRLRLEALGIVWNPRDERWQRGMAAARLWVERNSDLSDVPVTAEIEGFALGRWLATRRVERNTGELAEDRIESLSALGFNWKPKRGPKTSLKCAPPD
;
A
#
# COMPACT_ATOMS: atom_id res chain seq x y z
N MET A 1 -54.49 -70.16 -14.45
CA MET A 1 -54.49 -69.65 -15.83
C MET A 1 -54.72 -68.15 -15.72
N ASN A 2 -53.64 -67.42 -15.44
CA ASN A 2 -52.83 -66.71 -16.44
C ASN A 2 -53.48 -65.35 -16.72
N ASP A 3 -52.87 -64.17 -16.76
CA ASP A 3 -51.51 -63.63 -16.59
C ASP A 3 -51.79 -62.12 -16.40
N THR A 4 -51.12 -61.35 -15.54
CA THR A 4 -49.91 -60.56 -15.84
C THR A 4 -49.70 -59.63 -14.63
N GLU A 5 -48.61 -59.73 -13.87
CA GLU A 5 -47.29 -59.12 -14.15
C GLU A 5 -47.43 -57.60 -14.41
N THR A 6 -47.00 -56.71 -13.53
CA THR A 6 -45.59 -56.52 -13.20
C THR A 6 -45.40 -55.88 -11.81
N SER A 7 -44.76 -56.63 -10.90
CA SER A 7 -43.77 -56.26 -9.86
C SER A 7 -43.82 -54.82 -9.29
N LYS A 8 -44.21 -54.56 -8.04
CA LYS A 8 -43.49 -54.84 -6.78
C LYS A 8 -41.96 -54.96 -6.93
N GLU A 9 -41.26 -53.84 -6.74
CA GLU A 9 -40.01 -53.72 -5.96
C GLU A 9 -39.57 -52.25 -5.90
N LEU A 10 -40.16 -51.47 -4.99
CA LEU A 10 -39.58 -50.22 -4.49
C LEU A 10 -38.92 -50.55 -3.15
N GLN A 11 -37.82 -51.31 -3.20
CA GLN A 11 -36.92 -51.49 -2.07
C GLN A 11 -35.63 -50.73 -2.37
N HIS A 12 -35.34 -49.74 -1.51
CA HIS A 12 -34.04 -49.10 -1.29
C HIS A 12 -33.16 -48.90 -2.53
N ASN A 13 -33.42 -47.83 -3.29
CA ASN A 13 -32.38 -47.22 -4.10
C ASN A 13 -31.85 -46.00 -3.35
N ASP A 14 -30.74 -46.19 -2.66
CA ASP A 14 -29.85 -45.14 -2.15
C ASP A 14 -29.83 -43.99 -3.15
N GLY A 15 -30.11 -42.76 -2.71
CA GLY A 15 -30.32 -41.55 -3.54
C GLY A 15 -29.12 -41.08 -4.37
N TRP A 16 -28.22 -41.98 -4.75
CA TRP A 16 -27.04 -41.82 -5.57
C TRP A 16 -27.34 -42.20 -7.03
N ARG A 17 -26.88 -41.38 -7.97
CA ARG A 17 -27.01 -41.63 -9.41
C ARG A 17 -25.67 -41.43 -10.10
N PRO A 18 -25.38 -42.20 -11.16
CA PRO A 18 -24.11 -42.10 -11.88
C PRO A 18 -23.96 -40.74 -12.55
N VAL A 19 -22.77 -40.16 -12.46
CA VAL A 19 -22.44 -38.90 -13.13
C VAL A 19 -22.23 -39.18 -14.64
N PRO A 20 -22.93 -38.47 -15.54
CA PRO A 20 -22.75 -38.61 -16.99
C PRO A 20 -21.32 -38.24 -17.45
N ASP A 21 -20.88 -38.82 -18.56
CA ASP A 21 -19.63 -38.47 -19.26
C ASP A 21 -18.31 -38.72 -18.49
N VAL A 22 -18.32 -39.50 -17.40
CA VAL A 22 -17.12 -39.81 -16.58
C VAL A 22 -16.86 -41.31 -16.38
N ASP A 23 -17.13 -42.11 -17.42
CA ASP A 23 -16.93 -43.58 -17.49
C ASP A 23 -17.60 -44.38 -16.35
N GLY A 24 -18.66 -43.86 -15.73
CA GLY A 24 -19.35 -44.54 -14.62
C GLY A 24 -18.54 -44.63 -13.32
N LYS A 25 -17.45 -43.86 -13.18
CA LYS A 25 -16.51 -43.92 -12.04
C LYS A 25 -16.95 -43.11 -10.81
N TYR A 26 -18.01 -42.32 -10.95
CA TYR A 26 -18.48 -41.40 -9.91
C TYR A 26 -20.00 -41.38 -9.84
N GLU A 27 -20.52 -41.20 -8.64
CA GLU A 27 -21.95 -41.03 -8.34
C GLU A 27 -22.17 -39.73 -7.59
N ALA A 28 -23.35 -39.14 -7.76
CA ALA A 28 -23.81 -37.96 -7.05
C ALA A 28 -25.07 -38.27 -6.24
N SER A 29 -25.21 -37.71 -5.04
CA SER A 29 -26.42 -37.83 -4.21
C SER A 29 -27.35 -36.64 -4.36
N ILE A 30 -28.60 -36.81 -3.93
CA ILE A 30 -29.61 -35.74 -3.83
C ILE A 30 -29.19 -34.61 -2.88
N ASP A 31 -28.34 -34.89 -1.88
CA ASP A 31 -27.84 -33.92 -0.89
C ASP A 31 -26.62 -33.14 -1.39
N GLY A 32 -26.17 -33.41 -2.62
CA GLY A 32 -25.07 -32.70 -3.26
C GLY A 32 -23.68 -33.23 -2.94
N GLN A 33 -23.58 -34.48 -2.50
CA GLN A 33 -22.32 -35.19 -2.29
C GLN A 33 -21.89 -35.97 -3.54
N ILE A 34 -20.57 -36.19 -3.71
CA ILE A 34 -19.98 -36.92 -4.84
C ILE A 34 -19.03 -38.00 -4.32
N ARG A 35 -19.17 -39.24 -4.79
CA ARG A 35 -18.32 -40.39 -4.41
C ARG A 35 -17.78 -41.13 -5.63
N ARG A 36 -16.81 -42.04 -5.41
CA ARG A 36 -16.27 -42.95 -6.42
C ARG A 36 -17.01 -44.29 -6.38
N THR A 37 -17.22 -44.92 -7.54
CA THR A 37 -18.00 -46.16 -7.67
C THR A 37 -17.17 -47.45 -7.65
N GLN A 38 -15.84 -47.37 -7.80
CA GLN A 38 -15.01 -48.58 -7.84
C GLN A 38 -14.83 -49.14 -6.43
N THR A 39 -15.47 -50.27 -6.13
CA THR A 39 -15.25 -51.09 -4.92
C THR A 39 -13.81 -51.59 -4.90
N THR A 40 -13.10 -51.40 -3.78
CA THR A 40 -11.89 -52.20 -3.50
C THR A 40 -12.27 -53.66 -3.24
N LEU A 41 -11.31 -54.59 -3.30
CA LEU A 41 -11.47 -55.99 -2.89
C LEU A 41 -11.98 -56.20 -1.45
N SER A 42 -12.08 -55.13 -0.64
CA SER A 42 -12.92 -55.10 0.56
C SER A 42 -14.14 -54.21 0.28
N ASP A 43 -15.35 -54.76 0.45
CA ASP A 43 -16.68 -54.13 0.33
C ASP A 43 -16.92 -52.92 1.28
N GLN A 44 -15.96 -51.99 1.34
CA GLN A 44 -16.05 -50.75 2.09
C GLN A 44 -16.28 -49.60 1.09
N PRO A 45 -17.33 -48.79 1.24
CA PRO A 45 -17.57 -47.65 0.36
C PRO A 45 -16.44 -46.63 0.47
N PHE A 46 -16.00 -46.07 -0.66
CA PHE A 46 -15.01 -44.98 -0.66
C PHE A 46 -15.57 -43.75 0.07
N PRO A 47 -14.78 -43.06 0.90
CA PRO A 47 -15.23 -41.85 1.56
C PRO A 47 -15.59 -40.77 0.53
N ASP A 48 -16.60 -39.96 0.86
CA ASP A 48 -17.06 -38.86 0.02
C ASP A 48 -15.90 -37.95 -0.38
N MET A 49 -15.89 -37.54 -1.65
CA MET A 49 -14.85 -36.66 -2.14
C MET A 49 -15.00 -35.29 -1.49
N THR A 50 -13.93 -34.79 -0.84
CA THR A 50 -13.95 -33.48 -0.19
C THR A 50 -13.79 -32.35 -1.20
N PRO A 51 -14.82 -31.53 -1.47
CA PRO A 51 -14.72 -30.45 -2.42
C PRO A 51 -13.90 -29.28 -1.88
N GLN A 52 -13.19 -28.59 -2.78
CA GLN A 52 -12.38 -27.42 -2.45
C GLN A 52 -12.88 -26.16 -3.14
N ARG A 53 -12.55 -25.00 -2.56
CA ARG A 53 -12.78 -23.70 -3.20
C ARG A 53 -11.67 -23.41 -4.20
N SER A 54 -12.05 -23.15 -5.45
CA SER A 54 -11.13 -22.66 -6.48
C SER A 54 -11.00 -21.13 -6.44
N ARG A 55 -9.79 -20.59 -6.63
CA ARG A 55 -9.53 -19.14 -6.59
C ARG A 55 -10.29 -18.43 -7.72
N GLY A 56 -11.24 -17.57 -7.35
CA GLY A 56 -11.95 -16.71 -8.30
C GLY A 56 -13.21 -17.32 -8.92
N CYS A 57 -13.61 -18.53 -8.51
CA CYS A 57 -14.83 -19.18 -8.96
C CYS A 57 -15.88 -19.23 -7.83
N ARG A 58 -17.17 -19.16 -8.18
CA ARG A 58 -18.29 -19.37 -7.23
C ARG A 58 -18.52 -20.86 -7.01
N GLY A 59 -18.81 -21.26 -5.76
CA GLY A 59 -19.12 -22.64 -5.40
C GLY A 59 -17.94 -23.59 -5.13
N LEU A 60 -18.29 -24.85 -4.94
CA LEU A 60 -17.41 -25.96 -4.59
C LEU A 60 -16.97 -26.75 -5.84
N PHE A 61 -15.71 -27.19 -5.87
CA PHE A 61 -15.10 -27.88 -7.02
C PHE A 61 -14.43 -29.19 -6.59
N LEU A 62 -14.42 -30.16 -7.51
CA LEU A 62 -13.77 -31.45 -7.38
C LEU A 62 -12.91 -31.76 -8.60
N GLY A 63 -11.78 -32.43 -8.38
CA GLY A 63 -10.96 -33.01 -9.44
C GLY A 63 -11.48 -34.39 -9.82
N LEU A 64 -12.15 -34.50 -10.96
CA LEU A 64 -12.57 -35.79 -11.52
C LEU A 64 -11.52 -36.29 -12.51
N ARG A 65 -11.12 -37.55 -12.38
CA ARG A 65 -10.18 -38.21 -13.30
C ARG A 65 -10.97 -38.93 -14.40
N HIS A 66 -10.76 -38.53 -15.65
CA HIS A 66 -11.37 -39.11 -16.86
C HIS A 66 -10.32 -39.24 -17.97
N ALA A 67 -10.29 -40.37 -18.68
CA ALA A 67 -9.32 -40.66 -19.74
C ALA A 67 -7.83 -40.33 -19.40
N GLY A 68 -7.42 -40.62 -18.16
CA GLY A 68 -6.04 -40.38 -17.68
C GLY A 68 -5.72 -38.93 -17.25
N ARG A 69 -6.62 -37.97 -17.44
CA ARG A 69 -6.45 -36.56 -17.05
C ARG A 69 -7.36 -36.20 -15.87
N THR A 70 -6.94 -35.25 -15.04
CA THR A 70 -7.78 -34.72 -13.95
C THR A 70 -8.38 -33.38 -14.38
N GLN A 71 -9.71 -33.29 -14.40
CA GLN A 71 -10.44 -32.06 -14.70
C GLN A 71 -11.09 -31.50 -13.43
N GLN A 72 -10.97 -30.20 -13.21
CA GLN A 72 -11.68 -29.50 -12.14
C GLN A 72 -13.12 -29.20 -12.58
N VAL A 73 -14.10 -29.69 -11.82
CA VAL A 73 -15.52 -29.56 -12.16
C VAL A 73 -16.31 -29.06 -10.95
N SER A 74 -17.32 -28.22 -11.20
CA SER A 74 -18.21 -27.68 -10.16
C SER A 74 -19.16 -28.76 -9.64
N VAL A 75 -19.28 -28.88 -8.31
CA VAL A 75 -20.19 -29.83 -7.65
C VAL A 75 -21.66 -29.54 -8.00
N ALA A 76 -22.10 -28.29 -7.88
CA ALA A 76 -23.47 -27.89 -8.26
C ALA A 76 -23.80 -28.26 -9.72
N ARG A 77 -22.83 -28.11 -10.63
CA ARG A 77 -23.03 -28.44 -12.05
C ARG A 77 -23.14 -29.94 -12.28
N LEU A 78 -22.45 -30.76 -11.49
CA LEU A 78 -22.54 -32.22 -11.54
C LEU A 78 -23.90 -32.69 -11.02
N VAL A 79 -24.28 -32.24 -9.82
CA VAL A 79 -25.56 -32.58 -9.18
C VAL A 79 -26.74 -32.14 -10.06
N GLY A 80 -26.70 -30.90 -10.57
CA GLY A 80 -27.72 -30.38 -11.48
C GLY A 80 -27.81 -31.11 -12.82
N ARG A 81 -26.74 -31.74 -13.30
CA ARG A 81 -26.79 -32.58 -14.52
C ARG A 81 -27.40 -33.97 -14.28
N VAL A 82 -27.26 -34.48 -13.06
CA VAL A 82 -27.71 -35.82 -12.67
C VAL A 82 -29.19 -35.84 -12.29
N PHE A 83 -29.66 -34.78 -11.62
CA PHE A 83 -30.99 -34.77 -11.00
C PHE A 83 -31.95 -33.71 -11.55
N LEU A 84 -31.48 -32.66 -12.23
CA LEU A 84 -32.35 -31.64 -12.83
C LEU A 84 -32.44 -31.84 -14.34
N GLU A 85 -33.61 -31.57 -14.93
CA GLU A 85 -33.78 -31.61 -16.38
C GLU A 85 -32.90 -30.54 -17.04
N PHE A 86 -31.88 -30.99 -17.78
CA PHE A 86 -30.89 -30.13 -18.38
C PHE A 86 -31.43 -29.50 -19.68
N PRO A 87 -31.49 -28.16 -19.80
CA PRO A 87 -31.82 -27.53 -21.08
C PRO A 87 -30.68 -27.80 -22.07
N ARG A 88 -31.01 -28.34 -23.25
CA ARG A 88 -30.09 -28.90 -24.27
C ARG A 88 -28.98 -27.95 -24.80
N LYS A 89 -28.87 -26.71 -24.30
CA LYS A 89 -27.76 -25.77 -24.59
C LYS A 89 -27.24 -25.13 -23.31
N ALA A 90 -25.91 -25.16 -23.15
CA ALA A 90 -25.07 -24.54 -22.12
C ALA A 90 -25.77 -23.62 -21.07
N GLY A 91 -26.50 -24.23 -20.12
CA GLY A 91 -27.10 -23.52 -19.00
C GLY A 91 -26.10 -23.18 -17.89
N ILE A 92 -26.49 -22.22 -17.04
CA ILE A 92 -25.81 -21.81 -15.80
C ILE A 92 -26.61 -22.41 -14.64
N VAL A 93 -25.94 -23.11 -13.72
CA VAL A 93 -26.56 -23.58 -12.48
C VAL A 93 -26.45 -22.47 -11.42
N TYR A 94 -27.52 -22.22 -10.68
CA TYR A 94 -27.56 -21.26 -9.58
C TYR A 94 -28.21 -21.87 -8.34
N TRP A 95 -27.94 -21.29 -7.17
CA TRP A 95 -28.44 -21.71 -5.87
C TRP A 95 -29.67 -20.89 -5.51
N LEU A 96 -30.77 -21.55 -5.13
CA LEU A 96 -32.01 -20.88 -4.75
C LEU A 96 -31.80 -20.10 -3.44
N ASP A 97 -31.12 -20.67 -2.44
CA ASP A 97 -30.84 -19.99 -1.17
C ASP A 97 -29.62 -19.02 -1.19
N ALA A 98 -29.00 -18.82 -2.36
CA ALA A 98 -27.74 -18.08 -2.55
C ALA A 98 -26.53 -18.59 -1.73
N ASN A 99 -26.63 -19.75 -1.08
CA ASN A 99 -25.54 -20.40 -0.36
C ASN A 99 -24.79 -21.34 -1.31
N GLU A 100 -23.67 -20.85 -1.85
CA GLU A 100 -22.81 -21.59 -2.79
C GLU A 100 -22.17 -22.87 -2.22
N LYS A 101 -22.45 -23.23 -0.96
CA LYS A 101 -22.05 -24.49 -0.33
C LYS A 101 -23.17 -25.53 -0.30
N ASN A 102 -24.42 -25.10 -0.38
CA ASN A 102 -25.58 -25.99 -0.30
C ASN A 102 -25.90 -26.54 -1.69
N ASN A 103 -25.30 -27.67 -2.06
CA ASN A 103 -25.49 -28.26 -3.40
C ASN A 103 -26.62 -29.30 -3.43
N ALA A 104 -27.54 -29.30 -2.46
CA ALA A 104 -28.72 -30.17 -2.49
C ALA A 104 -29.55 -29.89 -3.75
N VAL A 105 -30.12 -30.93 -4.36
CA VAL A 105 -30.87 -30.84 -5.63
C VAL A 105 -32.02 -29.85 -5.52
N GLU A 106 -32.74 -29.85 -4.39
CA GLU A 106 -33.83 -28.92 -4.09
C GLU A 106 -33.41 -27.45 -4.05
N ASN A 107 -32.11 -27.19 -3.88
CA ASN A 107 -31.54 -25.86 -3.81
C ASN A 107 -30.85 -25.41 -5.11
N LEU A 108 -30.92 -26.22 -6.17
CA LEU A 108 -30.26 -25.94 -7.45
C LEU A 108 -31.27 -25.77 -8.58
N ALA A 109 -30.99 -24.86 -9.50
CA ALA A 109 -31.79 -24.66 -10.71
C ALA A 109 -30.94 -24.24 -11.91
N TRP A 110 -31.44 -24.48 -13.13
CA TRP A 110 -30.80 -24.08 -14.38
C TRP A 110 -31.38 -22.77 -14.92
N ALA A 111 -30.51 -21.86 -15.34
CA ALA A 111 -30.85 -20.69 -16.13
C ALA A 111 -30.18 -20.78 -17.51
N ALA A 112 -30.89 -20.38 -18.57
CA ALA A 112 -30.33 -20.39 -19.93
C ALA A 112 -29.21 -19.33 -20.09
N ARG A 113 -29.40 -18.14 -19.50
CA ARG A 113 -28.42 -17.04 -19.47
C ARG A 113 -28.38 -16.42 -18.07
N HIS A 114 -27.32 -15.66 -17.77
CA HIS A 114 -27.17 -15.00 -16.46
C HIS A 114 -28.28 -13.96 -16.19
N GLU A 115 -28.86 -13.39 -17.24
CA GLU A 115 -29.98 -12.43 -17.19
C GLU A 115 -31.30 -13.10 -16.76
N ASP A 116 -31.43 -14.41 -16.97
CA ASP A 116 -32.65 -15.16 -16.68
C ASP A 116 -32.70 -15.63 -15.20
N ILE A 117 -31.65 -15.34 -14.41
CA ILE A 117 -31.61 -15.61 -12.97
C ILE A 117 -32.46 -14.55 -12.25
N PRO A 118 -33.50 -14.94 -11.47
CA PRO A 118 -34.39 -13.98 -10.84
C PRO A 118 -33.65 -12.91 -10.02
N ALA A 119 -33.99 -11.63 -10.25
CA ALA A 119 -33.30 -10.48 -9.66
C ALA A 119 -33.34 -10.47 -8.11
N HIS A 120 -34.37 -11.06 -7.50
CA HIS A 120 -34.50 -11.22 -6.04
C HIS A 120 -33.63 -12.34 -5.45
N MET A 121 -33.05 -13.21 -6.28
CA MET A 121 -32.13 -14.30 -5.88
C MET A 121 -30.66 -13.99 -6.21
N GLN A 122 -30.35 -12.79 -6.74
CA GLN A 122 -29.02 -12.21 -6.61
C GLN A 122 -28.85 -11.75 -5.17
N GLY A 123 -28.56 -12.68 -4.25
CA GLY A 123 -28.56 -12.46 -2.80
C GLY A 123 -28.00 -11.10 -2.35
N ILE A 124 -28.90 -10.14 -2.14
CA ILE A 124 -28.71 -8.89 -1.41
C ILE A 124 -30.09 -8.45 -0.89
N GLN A 125 -30.44 -8.93 0.30
CA GLN A 125 -31.38 -8.38 1.28
C GLN A 125 -31.34 -9.41 2.43
N ASP A 126 -30.27 -9.49 3.22
CA ASP A 126 -30.35 -9.02 4.61
C ASP A 126 -28.97 -8.93 5.30
N ALA A 127 -27.94 -8.49 4.59
CA ALA A 127 -26.66 -8.21 5.23
C ALA A 127 -25.95 -7.05 4.54
N VAL A 128 -26.55 -5.86 4.56
CA VAL A 128 -25.96 -4.59 5.07
C VAL A 128 -27.07 -3.52 5.00
N VAL A 129 -27.90 -3.48 6.03
CA VAL A 129 -28.56 -2.25 6.47
C VAL A 129 -28.06 -2.08 7.90
N SER A 130 -27.07 -1.22 8.08
CA SER A 130 -26.80 -0.64 9.40
C SER A 130 -28.08 0.08 9.83
N ARG A 131 -28.37 0.13 11.14
CA ARG A 131 -29.44 0.99 11.70
C ARG A 131 -29.30 2.48 11.31
N GLU A 132 -28.22 2.87 10.63
CA GLU A 132 -27.90 4.20 10.12
C GLU A 132 -28.43 4.48 8.69
N ASP A 133 -28.98 3.49 7.98
CA ASP A 133 -29.48 3.64 6.59
C ASP A 133 -31.02 3.75 6.50
N GLU A 134 -31.74 3.80 7.63
CA GLU A 134 -33.19 4.01 7.65
C GLU A 134 -33.56 5.40 7.08
N GLY A 135 -34.31 5.41 5.97
CA GLY A 135 -34.82 6.63 5.34
C GLY A 135 -33.93 7.25 4.23
N VAL A 136 -32.79 6.65 3.90
CA VAL A 136 -31.91 7.16 2.82
C VAL A 136 -32.27 6.51 1.48
N GLU A 137 -32.63 7.31 0.48
CA GLU A 137 -32.92 6.79 -0.86
C GLU A 137 -31.62 6.42 -1.60
N TRP A 138 -31.54 5.18 -2.09
CA TRP A 138 -30.43 4.65 -2.88
C TRP A 138 -30.86 4.34 -4.31
N ARG A 139 -30.14 4.88 -5.31
CA ARG A 139 -30.40 4.63 -6.74
C ARG A 139 -29.20 4.05 -7.46
N PRO A 140 -29.39 3.28 -8.56
CA PRO A 140 -28.29 2.80 -9.39
C PRO A 140 -27.47 3.97 -9.97
N VAL A 141 -26.15 3.80 -10.04
CA VAL A 141 -25.30 4.78 -10.73
C VAL A 141 -25.46 4.61 -12.24
N VAL A 142 -25.94 5.67 -12.91
CA VAL A 142 -26.17 5.68 -14.37
C VAL A 142 -24.89 5.35 -15.14
N GLY A 143 -24.95 4.34 -16.02
CA GLY A 143 -23.83 3.77 -16.78
C GLY A 143 -23.02 2.70 -16.02
N TYR A 144 -23.34 2.45 -14.75
CA TYR A 144 -22.73 1.41 -13.91
C TYR A 144 -23.77 0.59 -13.14
N GLU A 145 -24.92 0.39 -13.77
CA GLU A 145 -26.05 -0.37 -13.26
C GLU A 145 -25.60 -1.79 -12.88
N GLY A 146 -26.09 -2.29 -11.75
CA GLY A 146 -25.69 -3.60 -11.22
C GLY A 146 -24.28 -3.65 -10.61
N ILE A 147 -23.51 -2.55 -10.62
CA ILE A 147 -22.14 -2.51 -10.05
C ILE A 147 -22.02 -1.51 -8.90
N TYR A 148 -22.61 -0.31 -9.02
CA TYR A 148 -22.62 0.71 -7.97
C TYR A 148 -24.01 1.32 -7.77
N ILE A 149 -24.26 1.75 -6.53
CA ILE A 149 -25.42 2.56 -6.13
C ILE A 149 -24.93 3.87 -5.50
N VAL A 150 -25.76 4.89 -5.54
CA VAL A 150 -25.50 6.23 -4.98
C VAL A 150 -26.70 6.66 -4.13
N SER A 151 -26.45 7.29 -2.98
CA SER A 151 -27.48 7.87 -2.13
C SER A 151 -27.74 9.34 -2.45
N GLU A 152 -28.90 9.84 -2.02
CA GLU A 152 -29.23 11.27 -2.10
C GLU A 152 -28.23 12.18 -1.35
N ALA A 153 -27.52 11.63 -0.36
CA ALA A 153 -26.50 12.34 0.39
C ALA A 153 -25.12 12.38 -0.30
N GLY A 154 -24.97 11.70 -1.45
CA GLY A 154 -23.72 11.61 -2.20
C GLY A 154 -22.80 10.48 -1.76
N GLY A 155 -23.29 9.52 -0.97
CA GLY A 155 -22.58 8.28 -0.68
C GLY A 155 -22.60 7.35 -1.90
N VAL A 156 -21.44 6.84 -2.32
CA VAL A 156 -21.35 5.90 -3.46
C VAL A 156 -20.86 4.55 -2.95
N ARG A 157 -21.57 3.48 -3.31
CA ARG A 157 -21.34 2.13 -2.79
C ARG A 157 -21.25 1.12 -3.92
N ARG A 158 -20.31 0.19 -3.82
CA ARG A 158 -20.19 -0.92 -4.77
C ARG A 158 -21.06 -2.09 -4.31
N ILE A 159 -21.92 -2.60 -5.17
CA ILE A 159 -22.86 -3.67 -4.82
C ILE A 159 -22.32 -5.07 -5.13
N ILE A 160 -21.37 -5.21 -6.07
CA ILE A 160 -20.71 -6.50 -6.36
C ILE A 160 -19.28 -6.57 -5.78
N PRO A 161 -18.68 -7.76 -5.59
CA PRO A 161 -17.27 -7.92 -5.22
C PRO A 161 -16.33 -7.60 -6.39
N GLY A 162 -15.17 -7.00 -6.12
CA GLY A 162 -14.22 -6.51 -7.14
C GLY A 162 -12.87 -7.22 -7.03
N ARG A 163 -11.95 -7.01 -7.99
CA ARG A 163 -10.62 -7.67 -8.02
C ARG A 163 -9.82 -7.55 -6.70
N ARG A 164 -10.08 -6.54 -5.88
CA ARG A 164 -9.44 -6.29 -4.57
C ARG A 164 -10.41 -5.91 -3.44
N GLY A 165 -11.73 -6.11 -3.58
CA GLY A 165 -12.71 -5.57 -2.62
C GLY A 165 -14.00 -6.39 -2.47
N ARG A 166 -14.65 -6.29 -1.31
CA ARG A 166 -15.93 -6.94 -0.99
C ARG A 166 -17.12 -6.15 -1.55
N ALA A 167 -18.23 -6.84 -1.81
CA ALA A 167 -19.54 -6.22 -2.05
C ALA A 167 -19.96 -5.37 -0.84
N GLY A 168 -20.73 -4.31 -1.09
CA GLY A 168 -21.23 -3.42 -0.06
C GLY A 168 -20.19 -2.40 0.47
N ARG A 169 -19.03 -2.25 -0.17
CA ARG A 169 -18.02 -1.25 0.26
C ARG A 169 -18.39 0.15 -0.22
N PHE A 170 -18.39 1.12 0.69
CA PHE A 170 -18.42 2.55 0.37
C PHE A 170 -17.12 2.98 -0.34
N LEU A 171 -17.28 3.69 -1.44
CA LEU A 171 -16.16 4.33 -2.13
C LEU A 171 -15.79 5.56 -1.34
N GLN A 172 -14.51 5.64 -0.95
CA GLN A 172 -13.97 6.82 -0.30
C GLN A 172 -13.78 7.91 -1.37
N PRO A 173 -14.49 9.03 -1.26
CA PRO A 173 -14.36 10.10 -2.22
C PRO A 173 -12.99 10.79 -2.04
N SER A 174 -12.29 11.04 -3.14
CA SER A 174 -11.00 11.74 -3.14
C SER A 174 -11.19 13.21 -3.48
N PRO A 175 -10.52 14.14 -2.77
CA PRO A 175 -10.55 15.55 -3.11
C PRO A 175 -9.89 15.79 -4.48
N GLY A 176 -10.57 16.53 -5.35
CA GLY A 176 -10.07 16.92 -6.66
C GLY A 176 -9.71 18.39 -6.75
N GLY A 177 -9.47 18.87 -7.98
CA GLY A 177 -9.24 20.28 -8.24
C GLY A 177 -10.50 21.13 -8.01
N LEU A 178 -10.30 22.40 -7.63
CA LEU A 178 -11.38 23.41 -7.49
C LEU A 178 -12.43 23.12 -6.40
N GLY A 179 -12.14 22.21 -5.45
CA GLY A 179 -13.01 21.91 -4.31
C GLY A 179 -14.03 20.79 -4.55
N TYR A 180 -14.10 20.24 -5.77
CA TYR A 180 -14.96 19.10 -6.08
C TYR A 180 -14.38 17.79 -5.56
N VAL A 181 -15.27 16.86 -5.23
CA VAL A 181 -14.93 15.54 -4.73
C VAL A 181 -15.23 14.49 -5.81
N TYR A 182 -14.37 13.48 -5.93
CA TYR A 182 -14.42 12.46 -6.98
C TYR A 182 -14.46 11.04 -6.42
N VAL A 183 -15.09 10.13 -7.16
CA VAL A 183 -15.05 8.68 -6.92
C VAL A 183 -14.50 7.97 -8.15
N THR A 184 -13.78 6.87 -7.92
CA THR A 184 -13.26 6.05 -9.01
C THR A 184 -14.19 4.88 -9.23
N LEU A 185 -14.87 4.85 -10.37
CA LEU A 185 -15.78 3.77 -10.76
C LEU A 185 -15.05 2.84 -11.73
N SER A 186 -15.31 1.54 -11.60
CA SER A 186 -14.69 0.52 -12.44
C SER A 186 -15.70 -0.46 -13.01
N ARG A 187 -15.59 -0.69 -14.32
CA ARG A 187 -16.40 -1.63 -15.12
C ARG A 187 -15.46 -2.33 -16.10
N ASN A 188 -15.57 -3.65 -16.24
CA ASN A 188 -14.76 -4.47 -17.17
C ASN A 188 -13.22 -4.33 -17.01
N GLY A 189 -12.74 -3.95 -15.83
CA GLY A 189 -11.31 -3.77 -15.57
C GLY A 189 -10.77 -2.37 -15.88
N GLU A 190 -11.55 -1.53 -16.56
CA GLU A 190 -11.25 -0.11 -16.75
C GLU A 190 -11.69 0.69 -15.52
N GLN A 191 -10.95 1.75 -15.21
CA GLN A 191 -11.23 2.66 -14.10
C GLN A 191 -11.36 4.08 -14.62
N THR A 192 -12.40 4.78 -14.19
CA THR A 192 -12.63 6.18 -14.58
C THR A 192 -13.02 7.00 -13.36
N HIS A 193 -12.57 8.25 -13.33
CA HIS A 193 -12.83 9.19 -12.24
C HIS A 193 -14.09 10.01 -12.54
N HIS A 194 -15.07 9.95 -11.64
CA HIS A 194 -16.33 10.68 -11.77
C HIS A 194 -16.49 11.65 -10.60
N PRO A 195 -16.84 12.93 -10.85
CA PRO A 195 -17.17 13.85 -9.77
C PRO A 195 -18.51 13.43 -9.11
N VAL A 196 -18.54 13.43 -7.78
CA VAL A 196 -19.67 12.89 -7.01
C VAL A 196 -20.96 13.64 -7.30
N HIS A 197 -20.94 14.98 -7.32
CA HIS A 197 -22.13 15.78 -7.66
C HIS A 197 -22.78 15.39 -9.00
N ARG A 198 -22.01 15.02 -10.02
CA ARG A 198 -22.58 14.57 -11.30
C ARG A 198 -23.18 13.17 -11.21
N VAL A 199 -22.57 12.29 -10.42
CA VAL A 199 -23.11 10.95 -10.18
C VAL A 199 -24.46 11.05 -9.47
N VAL A 200 -24.56 11.92 -8.46
CA VAL A 200 -25.79 12.18 -7.71
C VAL A 200 -26.85 12.85 -8.59
N ALA A 201 -26.51 13.95 -9.27
CA ALA A 201 -27.47 14.69 -10.10
C ALA A 201 -28.07 13.83 -11.21
N LYS A 202 -27.27 12.95 -11.85
CA LYS A 202 -27.75 12.02 -12.87
C LYS A 202 -28.72 10.97 -12.34
N ALA A 203 -28.59 10.57 -11.07
CA ALA A 203 -29.44 9.55 -10.46
C ALA A 203 -30.74 10.13 -9.88
N PHE A 204 -30.70 11.35 -9.34
CA PHE A 204 -31.79 11.90 -8.54
C PHE A 204 -32.50 13.11 -9.16
N ILE A 205 -31.82 13.92 -9.98
CA ILE A 205 -32.37 15.18 -10.50
C ILE A 205 -32.89 14.96 -11.92
N PRO A 206 -34.21 15.03 -12.16
CA PRO A 206 -34.76 14.89 -13.50
C PRO A 206 -34.23 16.01 -14.40
N LEU A 207 -33.99 15.66 -15.67
CA LEU A 207 -33.57 16.65 -16.67
C LEU A 207 -34.73 17.63 -16.95
N PRO A 208 -34.46 18.94 -17.05
CA PRO A 208 -35.46 19.90 -17.49
C PRO A 208 -36.04 19.54 -18.86
N LYS A 209 -37.37 19.67 -19.02
CA LYS A 209 -38.07 19.34 -20.28
C LYS A 209 -37.47 20.13 -21.45
N GLY A 210 -37.13 19.43 -22.54
CA GLY A 210 -36.63 20.05 -23.77
C GLY A 210 -35.10 20.23 -23.84
N LEU A 211 -34.34 19.87 -22.80
CA LEU A 211 -32.88 20.02 -22.77
C LEU A 211 -32.19 18.65 -22.62
N ARG A 212 -31.05 18.46 -23.32
CA ARG A 212 -30.26 17.22 -23.23
C ARG A 212 -29.21 17.37 -22.13
N ALA A 213 -28.92 16.26 -21.43
CA ALA A 213 -27.92 16.22 -20.36
C ALA A 213 -26.50 16.66 -20.77
N GLY A 214 -26.17 16.64 -22.07
CA GLY A 214 -24.88 17.08 -22.59
C GLY A 214 -24.70 18.59 -22.62
N ASP A 215 -25.80 19.35 -22.64
CA ASP A 215 -25.80 20.81 -22.79
C ASP A 215 -25.85 21.54 -21.43
N LEU A 216 -26.02 20.76 -20.35
CA LEU A 216 -26.18 21.26 -18.99
C LEU A 216 -24.98 20.87 -18.11
N VAL A 217 -24.65 21.77 -17.19
CA VAL A 217 -23.71 21.52 -16.10
C VAL A 217 -24.47 21.28 -14.81
N VAL A 218 -23.84 20.57 -13.88
CA VAL A 218 -24.39 20.42 -12.52
C VAL A 218 -23.77 21.52 -11.67
N ASP A 219 -24.63 22.39 -11.17
CA ASP A 219 -24.29 23.52 -10.30
C ASP A 219 -24.58 23.16 -8.85
N HIS A 220 -23.79 23.74 -7.93
CA HIS A 220 -23.99 23.64 -6.49
C HIS A 220 -24.75 24.88 -6.04
N ILE A 221 -25.90 24.72 -5.39
CA ILE A 221 -26.75 25.85 -4.97
C ILE A 221 -26.09 26.63 -3.83
N LEU A 222 -25.38 25.95 -2.93
CA LEU A 222 -24.69 26.49 -1.77
C LEU A 222 -23.25 25.95 -1.68
N GLU A 223 -22.34 26.72 -1.09
CA GLU A 223 -21.00 26.25 -0.69
C GLU A 223 -21.06 25.42 0.62
N PRO A 224 -20.21 24.38 0.78
CA PRO A 224 -19.04 24.03 -0.03
C PRO A 224 -19.30 23.02 -1.16
N LYS A 225 -18.47 23.05 -2.22
CA LYS A 225 -18.49 22.09 -3.37
C LYS A 225 -18.21 20.62 -3.03
N SER A 226 -17.85 20.36 -1.77
CA SER A 226 -17.76 19.01 -1.20
C SER A 226 -19.10 18.45 -0.73
N ASP A 227 -20.10 19.31 -0.54
CA ASP A 227 -21.47 18.90 -0.25
C ASP A 227 -22.18 18.50 -1.54
N ASN A 228 -22.38 17.19 -1.72
CA ASN A 228 -22.97 16.62 -2.92
C ASN A 228 -24.40 16.10 -2.66
N ARG A 229 -25.08 16.59 -1.62
CA ARG A 229 -26.49 16.26 -1.36
C ARG A 229 -27.37 16.72 -2.52
N VAL A 230 -28.38 15.94 -2.89
CA VAL A 230 -29.32 16.28 -3.98
C VAL A 230 -29.94 17.66 -3.79
N THR A 231 -30.27 18.02 -2.54
CA THR A 231 -30.83 19.33 -2.18
C THR A 231 -29.89 20.51 -2.47
N ASN A 232 -28.59 20.25 -2.60
CA ASN A 232 -27.57 21.25 -2.90
C ASN A 232 -27.17 21.25 -4.40
N LEU A 233 -27.83 20.47 -5.25
CA LEU A 233 -27.45 20.30 -6.65
C LEU A 233 -28.60 20.67 -7.58
N ARG A 234 -28.26 21.24 -8.74
CA ARG A 234 -29.22 21.49 -9.83
C ARG A 234 -28.58 21.39 -11.20
N TRP A 235 -29.39 21.11 -12.22
CA TRP A 235 -28.97 21.30 -13.60
C TRP A 235 -29.02 22.79 -13.94
N ALA A 236 -27.93 23.32 -14.48
CA ALA A 236 -27.82 24.71 -14.93
C ALA A 236 -27.19 24.77 -16.31
N THR A 237 -27.49 25.80 -17.09
CA THR A 237 -26.71 26.11 -18.29
C THR A 237 -25.33 26.65 -17.90
N HIS A 238 -24.37 26.61 -18.83
CA HIS A 238 -23.04 27.18 -18.56
C HIS A 238 -23.10 28.68 -18.19
N GLY A 239 -23.98 29.44 -18.85
CA GLY A 239 -24.21 30.87 -18.54
C GLY A 239 -24.73 31.10 -17.12
N GLN A 240 -25.79 30.38 -16.73
CA GLN A 240 -26.36 30.46 -15.37
C GLN A 240 -25.36 30.07 -14.29
N ASN A 241 -24.53 29.05 -14.53
CA ASN A 241 -23.47 28.66 -13.60
C ASN A 241 -22.36 29.71 -13.48
N MET A 242 -22.09 30.47 -14.55
CA MET A 242 -21.12 31.57 -14.53
C MET A 242 -21.67 32.80 -13.81
N GLU A 243 -22.95 33.13 -14.00
CA GLU A 243 -23.66 34.19 -13.27
C GLU A 243 -23.70 33.88 -11.78
N HIS A 244 -24.12 32.67 -11.40
CA HIS A 244 -24.14 32.25 -10.00
C HIS A 244 -22.76 32.34 -9.33
N ALA A 245 -21.70 31.93 -10.04
CA ALA A 245 -20.34 32.05 -9.54
C ALA A 245 -19.86 33.52 -9.41
N ALA A 246 -20.37 34.43 -10.24
CA ALA A 246 -20.09 35.86 -10.16
C ALA A 246 -20.82 36.51 -8.99
N ASP A 247 -22.08 36.16 -8.77
CA ASP A 247 -22.89 36.64 -7.64
C ASP A 247 -22.30 36.18 -6.30
N GLU A 248 -21.90 34.91 -6.18
CA GLU A 248 -21.19 34.41 -5.00
C GLU A 248 -19.85 35.14 -4.79
N ALA A 249 -19.10 35.41 -5.85
CA ALA A 249 -17.85 36.15 -5.76
C ALA A 249 -18.07 37.61 -5.31
N ALA A 250 -19.17 38.23 -5.71
CA ALA A 250 -19.58 39.57 -5.28
C ALA A 250 -20.01 39.59 -3.81
N LEU A 251 -20.82 38.61 -3.37
CA LEU A 251 -21.23 38.41 -1.97
C LEU A 251 -20.02 38.23 -1.04
N ARG A 252 -19.03 37.43 -1.45
CA ARG A 252 -17.76 37.26 -0.73
C ARG A 252 -16.95 38.53 -0.61
N LYS A 253 -16.91 39.33 -1.69
CA LYS A 253 -16.24 40.62 -1.69
C LYS A 253 -16.88 41.60 -0.71
N LEU A 254 -18.22 41.57 -0.60
CA LEU A 254 -18.99 42.29 0.43
C LEU A 254 -18.69 41.78 1.85
N GLN A 255 -18.45 40.47 2.01
CA GLN A 255 -18.10 39.84 3.30
C GLN A 255 -16.60 39.92 3.65
N GLY A 256 -15.76 40.52 2.81
CA GLY A 256 -14.33 40.69 3.05
C GLY A 256 -13.47 39.44 2.82
N GLU A 257 -13.98 38.41 2.14
CA GLU A 257 -13.22 37.19 1.82
C GLU A 257 -12.26 37.40 0.62
N PRO A 258 -11.03 36.86 0.66
CA PRO A 258 -10.04 37.08 -0.39
C PRO A 258 -10.40 36.36 -1.71
N PRO A 259 -10.05 36.94 -2.88
CA PRO A 259 -10.45 36.42 -4.19
C PRO A 259 -9.75 35.09 -4.57
N ARG A 260 -10.48 34.21 -5.27
CA ARG A 260 -10.00 32.88 -5.78
C ARG A 260 -8.93 32.95 -6.89
N SER A 261 -8.52 34.14 -7.31
CA SER A 261 -7.50 34.33 -8.35
C SER A 261 -6.19 33.63 -7.98
N ARG A 262 -5.84 32.53 -8.65
CA ARG A 262 -4.53 31.86 -8.50
C ARG A 262 -3.39 32.61 -9.17
N ARG A 263 -3.64 33.77 -9.79
CA ARG A 263 -2.57 34.65 -10.29
C ARG A 263 -2.21 35.59 -9.13
N PHE A 264 -0.97 35.46 -8.68
CA PHE A 264 -0.40 36.43 -7.77
C PHE A 264 0.02 37.63 -8.59
N ASP A 265 -0.52 38.80 -8.26
CA ASP A 265 -0.23 39.99 -9.05
C ASP A 265 1.17 40.51 -8.72
N PHE A 266 2.01 40.59 -9.75
CA PHE A 266 3.34 41.20 -9.68
C PHE A 266 3.40 42.53 -10.45
N SER A 267 2.24 43.07 -10.85
CA SER A 267 2.10 44.24 -11.74
C SER A 267 2.71 45.50 -11.16
N THR A 268 2.72 45.62 -9.83
CA THR A 268 3.18 46.82 -9.12
C THR A 268 4.45 46.47 -8.35
N VAL A 269 5.58 46.97 -8.81
CA VAL A 269 6.86 46.85 -8.11
C VAL A 269 7.05 48.15 -7.30
N PRO A 270 7.27 48.08 -5.98
CA PRO A 270 7.60 49.27 -5.19
C PRO A 270 8.89 49.96 -5.68
N ASP A 271 8.95 51.29 -5.62
CA ASP A 271 10.11 52.06 -6.10
C ASP A 271 11.38 51.80 -5.28
N ASP A 272 11.23 51.39 -4.01
CA ASP A 272 12.31 50.99 -3.11
C ASP A 272 12.75 49.52 -3.31
N ALA A 273 12.26 48.84 -4.35
CA ALA A 273 12.61 47.46 -4.61
C ALA A 273 14.10 47.29 -4.93
N ILE A 274 14.81 46.61 -4.04
CA ILE A 274 16.21 46.23 -4.21
C ILE A 274 16.25 44.93 -5.01
N TRP A 275 17.00 44.90 -6.12
CA TRP A 275 17.13 43.73 -6.98
C TRP A 275 18.48 43.03 -6.79
N ARG A 276 18.47 41.68 -6.70
CA ARG A 276 19.68 40.87 -6.60
C ARG A 276 19.68 39.71 -7.61
N PRO A 277 20.83 39.42 -8.25
CA PRO A 277 20.93 38.33 -9.23
C PRO A 277 20.79 36.95 -8.56
N LEU A 278 20.02 36.07 -9.20
CA LEU A 278 19.84 34.69 -8.77
C LEU A 278 20.91 33.80 -9.41
N ALA A 279 22.00 33.50 -8.70
CA ALA A 279 23.05 32.61 -9.21
C ALA A 279 22.78 31.10 -8.97
N ALA A 280 21.91 30.78 -8.01
CA ALA A 280 21.61 29.41 -7.59
C ALA A 280 20.68 28.65 -8.57
N PHE A 281 20.28 27.42 -8.23
CA PHE A 281 19.25 26.62 -8.93
C PHE A 281 19.54 26.27 -10.40
N GLY A 282 20.80 26.35 -10.83
CA GLY A 282 21.21 26.04 -12.20
C GLY A 282 20.72 27.05 -13.26
N ILE A 283 20.16 28.20 -12.85
CA ILE A 283 19.66 29.22 -13.78
C ILE A 283 20.74 30.23 -14.22
N GLY A 284 21.84 30.31 -13.47
CA GLY A 284 22.89 31.32 -13.65
C GLY A 284 22.37 32.74 -13.43
N ARG A 285 23.21 33.77 -13.62
CA ARG A 285 22.87 35.20 -13.39
C ARG A 285 21.90 35.81 -14.42
N ARG A 286 20.96 35.03 -14.96
CA ARG A 286 20.01 35.44 -16.02
C ARG A 286 18.72 36.05 -15.47
N PHE A 287 18.43 35.80 -14.21
CA PHE A 287 17.27 36.31 -13.49
C PHE A 287 17.74 37.03 -12.24
N GLU A 288 16.92 37.96 -11.79
CA GLU A 288 17.08 38.65 -10.52
C GLU A 288 15.75 38.69 -9.78
N VAL A 289 15.84 38.75 -8.47
CA VAL A 289 14.72 38.79 -7.55
C VAL A 289 14.79 40.07 -6.72
N SER A 290 13.65 40.70 -6.50
CA SER A 290 13.53 41.83 -5.59
C SER A 290 13.38 41.38 -4.13
N ASN A 291 13.65 42.26 -3.17
CA ASN A 291 13.30 42.07 -1.77
C ASN A 291 11.78 41.89 -1.54
N TYR A 292 10.93 42.20 -2.50
CA TYR A 292 9.48 41.94 -2.42
C TYR A 292 9.06 40.59 -3.04
N GLY A 293 10.00 39.86 -3.64
CA GLY A 293 9.73 38.55 -4.27
C GLY A 293 9.29 38.61 -5.73
N HIS A 294 9.32 39.78 -6.36
CA HIS A 294 9.18 39.91 -7.83
C HIS A 294 10.43 39.36 -8.50
N VAL A 295 10.26 38.65 -9.62
CA VAL A 295 11.36 38.05 -10.37
C VAL A 295 11.31 38.56 -11.80
N ARG A 296 12.42 39.07 -12.30
CA ARG A 296 12.56 39.51 -13.69
C ARG A 296 13.79 38.93 -14.35
N ARG A 297 13.80 38.94 -15.68
CA ARG A 297 14.95 38.53 -16.48
C ARG A 297 15.93 39.70 -16.60
N CYS A 298 17.20 39.51 -16.25
CA CYS A 298 18.25 40.55 -16.37
C CYS A 298 19.26 40.27 -17.51
N GLN A 299 19.24 39.08 -18.12
CA GLN A 299 20.05 38.76 -19.32
C GLN A 299 19.20 38.32 -20.51
N PRO A 300 19.60 38.68 -21.75
CA PRO A 300 18.86 38.34 -22.95
C PRO A 300 18.83 36.81 -23.20
N GLY A 301 17.82 36.36 -23.94
CA GLY A 301 17.68 34.98 -24.37
C GLY A 301 17.01 34.89 -25.73
N ARG A 302 17.08 33.73 -26.39
CA ARG A 302 16.46 33.51 -27.71
C ARG A 302 14.94 33.74 -27.60
N ASN A 303 14.44 34.83 -28.21
CA ASN A 303 13.05 35.30 -28.16
C ASN A 303 12.55 35.77 -26.77
N THR A 304 13.43 36.33 -25.93
CA THR A 304 13.03 36.93 -24.64
C THR A 304 13.73 38.26 -24.40
N THR A 305 13.00 39.26 -23.93
CA THR A 305 13.50 40.59 -23.55
C THR A 305 14.00 40.65 -22.10
N VAL A 306 15.08 41.40 -21.90
CA VAL A 306 15.54 41.86 -20.57
C VAL A 306 14.46 42.75 -19.96
N GLY A 307 14.32 42.72 -18.63
CA GLY A 307 13.29 43.45 -17.89
C GLY A 307 11.94 42.73 -17.82
N ARG A 308 11.72 41.66 -18.60
CA ARG A 308 10.46 40.89 -18.55
C ARG A 308 10.20 40.34 -17.15
N MET A 309 9.08 40.76 -16.56
CA MET A 309 8.58 40.24 -15.28
C MET A 309 8.06 38.81 -15.43
N MET A 310 8.37 37.96 -14.45
CA MET A 310 7.89 36.58 -14.40
C MET A 310 6.55 36.52 -13.66
N ALA A 311 5.58 35.82 -14.24
CA ALA A 311 4.25 35.69 -13.62
C ALA A 311 4.28 34.74 -12.41
N GLY A 312 3.60 35.15 -11.34
CA GLY A 312 3.42 34.38 -10.12
C GLY A 312 2.13 33.59 -10.11
N ARG A 313 2.14 32.43 -9.47
CA ARG A 313 0.93 31.65 -9.19
C ARG A 313 0.90 31.19 -7.75
N LEU A 314 -0.26 31.26 -7.12
CA LEU A 314 -0.43 30.71 -5.78
C LEU A 314 -0.56 29.18 -5.85
N THR A 315 0.16 28.48 -4.97
CA THR A 315 -0.03 27.04 -4.76
C THR A 315 -1.30 26.78 -3.94
N GLN A 316 -1.76 25.52 -3.88
CA GLN A 316 -2.87 25.14 -3.00
C GLN A 316 -2.56 25.42 -1.51
N GLN A 317 -1.28 25.44 -1.14
CA GLN A 317 -0.79 25.73 0.20
C GLN A 317 -0.57 27.22 0.45
N GLY A 318 -0.84 28.10 -0.52
CA GLY A 318 -0.76 29.56 -0.39
C GLY A 318 0.59 30.19 -0.76
N TYR A 319 1.58 29.43 -1.24
CA TYR A 319 2.89 29.98 -1.60
C TYR A 319 2.89 30.58 -3.00
N VAL A 320 3.60 31.69 -3.19
CA VAL A 320 3.83 32.29 -4.51
C VAL A 320 4.88 31.49 -5.26
N LEU A 321 4.53 30.96 -6.43
CA LEU A 321 5.36 30.10 -7.27
C LEU A 321 5.70 30.80 -8.59
N VAL A 322 6.99 30.77 -8.93
CA VAL A 322 7.57 31.43 -10.12
C VAL A 322 8.26 30.39 -10.99
N LYS A 323 7.96 30.43 -12.29
CA LYS A 323 8.54 29.52 -13.29
C LYS A 323 9.53 30.25 -14.19
N MET A 324 10.80 29.93 -14.09
CA MET A 324 11.91 30.51 -14.86
C MET A 324 12.36 29.54 -15.97
N ARG A 325 12.41 30.00 -17.22
CA ARG A 325 12.88 29.18 -18.35
C ARG A 325 14.27 29.62 -18.80
N VAL A 326 15.19 28.65 -18.88
CA VAL A 326 16.55 28.82 -19.39
C VAL A 326 16.68 28.12 -20.73
N HIS A 327 17.38 28.75 -21.69
CA HIS A 327 17.62 28.17 -23.00
C HIS A 327 18.48 26.90 -22.88
N GLY A 328 18.10 25.82 -23.59
CA GLY A 328 18.79 24.52 -23.54
C GLY A 328 18.27 23.55 -22.48
N MET A 329 17.44 23.98 -21.53
CA MET A 329 16.76 23.06 -20.60
C MET A 329 15.44 22.54 -21.16
N ARG A 330 15.22 21.22 -21.12
CA ARG A 330 13.93 20.59 -21.51
C ARG A 330 12.76 21.05 -20.65
N HIS A 331 12.99 21.41 -19.39
CA HIS A 331 11.97 21.87 -18.45
C HIS A 331 12.40 23.17 -17.76
N GLY A 332 11.46 24.10 -17.53
CA GLY A 332 11.72 25.33 -16.79
C GLY A 332 11.85 25.07 -15.28
N VAL A 333 12.75 25.80 -14.62
CA VAL A 333 12.96 25.74 -13.18
C VAL A 333 11.81 26.43 -12.47
N THR A 334 11.20 25.76 -11.49
CA THR A 334 10.06 26.28 -10.73
C THR A 334 10.45 26.36 -9.27
N LYS A 335 10.31 27.55 -8.66
CA LYS A 335 10.66 27.82 -7.26
C LYS A 335 9.64 28.76 -6.64
N THR A 336 9.51 28.72 -5.31
CA THR A 336 8.67 29.65 -4.56
C THR A 336 9.40 30.97 -4.35
N ALA A 337 8.65 32.09 -4.30
CA ALA A 337 9.21 33.42 -4.14
C ALA A 337 10.04 33.55 -2.85
N HIS A 338 9.55 33.07 -1.72
CA HIS A 338 10.32 33.07 -0.46
C HIS A 338 11.67 32.35 -0.56
N ILE A 339 11.78 31.24 -1.29
CA ILE A 339 13.07 30.55 -1.49
C ILE A 339 14.02 31.44 -2.29
N LEU A 340 13.51 32.09 -3.34
CA LEU A 340 14.31 32.97 -4.19
C LEU A 340 14.80 34.19 -3.40
N VAL A 341 13.93 34.82 -2.62
CA VAL A 341 14.28 35.96 -1.75
C VAL A 341 15.26 35.53 -0.67
N ALA A 342 14.97 34.45 0.07
CA ALA A 342 15.87 33.95 1.11
C ALA A 342 17.27 33.65 0.58
N SER A 343 17.36 33.01 -0.59
CA SER A 343 18.65 32.69 -1.21
C SER A 343 19.44 33.92 -1.68
N ALA A 344 18.78 35.06 -1.89
CA ALA A 344 19.40 36.27 -2.39
C ALA A 344 19.67 37.32 -1.28
N PHE A 345 18.83 37.37 -0.23
CA PHE A 345 18.83 38.42 0.78
C PHE A 345 19.16 37.96 2.19
N LEU A 346 18.96 36.68 2.52
CA LEU A 346 19.30 36.16 3.84
C LEU A 346 20.72 35.59 3.87
N PRO A 347 21.36 35.55 5.06
CA PRO A 347 22.61 34.82 5.24
C PRO A 347 22.43 33.33 4.94
N ALA A 348 23.55 32.65 4.70
CA ALA A 348 23.54 31.20 4.48
C ALA A 348 22.95 30.47 5.71
N PRO A 349 22.13 29.42 5.51
CA PRO A 349 21.55 28.66 6.61
C PRO A 349 22.62 27.98 7.45
N GLN A 350 22.40 27.88 8.76
CA GLN A 350 23.26 27.13 9.67
C GLN A 350 23.13 25.62 9.44
N PRO A 351 24.09 24.79 9.91
CA PRO A 351 23.99 23.34 9.80
C PRO A 351 22.70 22.79 10.40
N GLY A 352 21.84 22.20 9.56
CA GLY A 352 20.55 21.62 9.97
C GLY A 352 19.33 22.48 9.66
N GLU A 353 19.52 23.76 9.36
CA GLU A 353 18.46 24.62 8.83
C GLU A 353 18.26 24.31 7.34
N ARG A 354 17.04 23.93 6.99
CA ARG A 354 16.71 23.50 5.62
C ARG A 354 15.40 24.08 5.10
N VAL A 355 14.67 24.80 5.94
CA VAL A 355 13.32 25.29 5.66
C VAL A 355 13.29 26.78 5.96
N ILE A 356 12.45 27.52 5.22
CA ILE A 356 12.23 28.94 5.46
C ILE A 356 10.90 29.09 6.17
N ASP A 357 10.87 29.78 7.30
CA ASP A 357 9.62 30.18 7.97
C ASP A 357 9.19 31.59 7.52
N HIS A 358 7.88 31.79 7.50
CA HIS A 358 7.25 33.10 7.37
C HIS A 358 6.87 33.54 8.78
N ILE A 359 7.61 34.50 9.33
CA ILE A 359 7.48 34.92 10.74
C ILE A 359 6.04 35.33 11.05
N ASN A 360 5.42 36.14 10.18
CA ASN A 360 4.02 36.56 10.31
C ASN A 360 2.98 35.51 9.85
N GLY A 361 3.39 34.44 9.19
CA GLY A 361 2.52 33.38 8.65
C GLY A 361 1.83 33.67 7.34
N ASP A 362 1.98 34.87 6.80
CA ASP A 362 1.53 35.21 5.47
C ASP A 362 2.54 34.72 4.44
N LYS A 363 2.15 33.67 3.71
CA LYS A 363 2.97 33.02 2.68
C LYS A 363 3.12 33.85 1.40
N THR A 364 2.39 34.94 1.30
CA THR A 364 2.47 35.91 0.21
C THR A 364 3.42 37.07 0.52
N ASP A 365 3.67 37.34 1.80
CA ASP A 365 4.68 38.30 2.25
C ASP A 365 6.07 37.68 2.22
N ASN A 366 6.75 37.82 1.09
CA ASN A 366 8.07 37.25 0.85
C ASN A 366 9.21 38.22 1.22
N ARG A 367 8.96 39.28 2.01
CA ARG A 367 10.00 40.25 2.36
C ARG A 367 11.09 39.60 3.23
N PRO A 368 12.38 39.92 3.05
CA PRO A 368 13.47 39.34 3.84
C PRO A 368 13.28 39.48 5.35
N CYS A 369 12.72 40.60 5.81
CA CYS A 369 12.42 40.82 7.22
C CYS A 369 11.36 39.87 7.80
N ASN A 370 10.57 39.22 6.94
CA ASN A 370 9.55 38.24 7.30
C ASN A 370 10.01 36.79 7.08
N LEU A 371 11.23 36.58 6.58
CA LEU A 371 11.74 35.25 6.24
C LEU A 371 12.96 34.90 7.10
N GLU A 372 13.01 33.67 7.57
CA GLU A 372 14.17 33.15 8.32
C GLU A 372 14.44 31.68 7.98
N TRP A 373 15.72 31.29 7.99
CA TRP A 373 16.10 29.88 7.88
C TRP A 373 15.89 29.19 9.23
N VAL A 374 15.20 28.06 9.24
CA VAL A 374 14.91 27.28 10.44
C VAL A 374 15.07 25.78 10.18
N THR A 375 15.19 25.03 11.26
CA THR A 375 15.06 23.58 11.21
C THR A 375 13.61 23.18 10.98
N GLN A 376 13.38 22.03 10.37
CA GLN A 376 12.03 21.51 10.15
C GLN A 376 11.24 21.34 11.46
N GLN A 377 11.93 20.92 12.53
CA GLN A 377 11.34 20.71 13.85
C GLN A 377 10.89 22.04 14.48
N GLU A 378 11.73 23.07 14.38
CA GLU A 378 11.44 24.39 14.93
C GLU A 378 10.26 25.06 14.18
N ASN A 379 10.25 24.97 12.85
CA ASN A 379 9.12 25.45 12.04
C ASN A 379 7.80 24.80 12.48
N THR A 380 7.79 23.48 12.67
CA THR A 380 6.60 22.76 13.15
C THR A 380 6.18 23.23 14.55
N ARG A 381 7.13 23.39 15.48
CA ARG A 381 6.85 23.89 16.83
C ARG A 381 6.26 25.31 16.81
N ARG A 382 6.81 26.22 16.01
CA ARG A 382 6.31 27.60 15.85
C ARG A 382 4.94 27.65 15.18
N ALA A 383 4.71 26.81 14.16
CA ALA A 383 3.40 26.69 13.53
C ALA A 383 2.33 26.20 14.53
N VAL A 384 2.67 25.24 15.40
CA VAL A 384 1.78 24.76 16.48
C VAL A 384 1.55 25.85 17.53
N ALA A 385 2.60 26.51 18.01
CA ALA A 385 2.51 27.57 19.02
C ALA A 385 1.68 28.78 18.53
N ALA A 386 1.81 29.13 17.25
CA ALA A 386 1.03 30.20 16.62
C ALA A 386 -0.39 29.78 16.22
N GLY A 387 -0.84 28.56 16.54
CA GLY A 387 -2.16 28.05 16.15
C GLY A 387 -2.38 27.89 14.63
N ARG A 388 -1.31 28.03 13.83
CA ARG A 388 -1.28 27.87 12.36
C ARG A 388 -1.26 26.40 11.94
N PHE A 389 -1.02 25.51 12.90
CA PHE A 389 -1.26 24.08 12.79
C PHE A 389 -2.72 23.81 13.14
N HIS A 390 -3.44 23.08 12.28
CA HIS A 390 -4.86 22.80 12.50
C HIS A 390 -5.00 21.97 13.78
N HIS A 391 -5.45 22.62 14.86
CA HIS A 391 -5.57 22.10 16.23
C HIS A 391 -6.63 20.98 16.38
N ASN A 392 -7.24 20.55 15.28
CA ASN A 392 -8.35 19.60 15.32
C ASN A 392 -7.98 18.17 14.92
N GLY A 393 -6.71 17.87 14.60
CA GLY A 393 -6.33 16.50 14.19
C GLY A 393 -7.09 15.94 12.99
N ARG A 394 -7.91 16.76 12.31
CA ARG A 394 -8.67 16.39 11.13
C ARG A 394 -7.76 16.41 9.92
N HIS A 395 -7.08 15.29 9.71
CA HIS A 395 -7.05 14.77 8.34
C HIS A 395 -8.52 14.59 7.91
N VAL A 396 -8.90 14.90 6.67
CA VAL A 396 -10.31 14.72 6.20
C VAL A 396 -10.78 13.26 6.37
N ALA A 397 -9.85 12.32 6.56
CA ALA A 397 -10.10 10.91 6.87
C ALA A 397 -9.94 10.51 8.36
N ALA A 398 -9.65 11.46 9.27
CA ALA A 398 -9.54 11.20 10.70
C ALA A 398 -10.94 11.08 11.29
N LYS A 399 -11.24 9.90 11.84
CA LYS A 399 -12.57 9.52 12.30
C LYS A 399 -12.86 9.84 13.77
N LEU A 400 -11.86 10.24 14.56
CA LEU A 400 -12.01 10.59 15.97
C LEU A 400 -11.70 12.07 16.18
N SER A 401 -12.62 12.78 16.83
CA SER A 401 -12.44 14.15 17.28
C SER A 401 -11.64 14.21 18.59
N GLN A 402 -11.18 15.39 18.97
CA GLN A 402 -10.48 15.55 20.24
C GLN A 402 -11.39 15.29 21.46
N ALA A 403 -12.68 15.62 21.34
CA ALA A 403 -13.69 15.33 22.36
C ALA A 403 -13.98 13.81 22.43
N ASP A 404 -14.03 13.13 21.28
CA ASP A 404 -14.25 11.67 21.23
C ASP A 404 -13.10 10.94 21.91
N VAL A 405 -11.85 11.40 21.73
CA VAL A 405 -10.69 10.83 22.40
C VAL A 405 -10.71 11.08 23.91
N ASN A 406 -11.25 12.23 24.36
CA ASN A 406 -11.43 12.51 25.78
C ASN A 406 -12.46 11.56 26.39
N GLU A 407 -13.63 11.44 25.76
CA GLU A 407 -14.70 10.55 26.18
C GLU A 407 -14.25 9.08 26.18
N LEU A 408 -13.55 8.65 25.12
CA LEU A 408 -12.94 7.33 25.00
C LEU A 408 -11.99 7.04 26.17
N ARG A 409 -11.15 8.01 26.56
CA ARG A 409 -10.20 7.84 27.68
C ARG A 409 -10.90 7.80 29.03
N CYS A 410 -12.04 8.48 29.18
CA CYS A 410 -12.86 8.43 30.39
C CYS A 410 -13.66 7.12 30.51
N THR A 411 -14.10 6.55 29.38
CA THR A 411 -15.00 5.38 29.33
C THR A 411 -14.29 4.08 28.93
N ALA A 412 -12.96 4.08 28.85
CA ALA A 412 -12.13 2.97 28.35
C ALA A 412 -12.33 1.64 29.10
N GLY A 413 -12.84 1.69 30.34
CA GLY A 413 -13.16 0.51 31.15
C GLY A 413 -14.58 -0.05 30.95
N ASP A 414 -15.47 0.72 30.33
CA ASP A 414 -16.91 0.42 30.31
C ASP A 414 -17.30 -0.47 29.12
N ARG A 415 -16.48 -0.50 28.06
CA ARG A 415 -16.73 -1.31 26.87
C ARG A 415 -15.48 -2.05 26.43
N THR A 416 -15.70 -3.17 25.74
CA THR A 416 -14.61 -3.86 25.07
C THR A 416 -14.02 -2.98 23.96
N ARG A 417 -12.75 -3.19 23.62
CA ARG A 417 -12.08 -2.48 22.53
C ARG A 417 -12.86 -2.56 21.21
N GLU A 418 -13.39 -3.74 20.91
CA GLU A 418 -14.25 -3.99 19.76
C GLU A 418 -15.60 -3.25 19.86
N GLY A 419 -16.13 -3.08 21.07
CA GLY A 419 -17.30 -2.23 21.36
C GLY A 419 -17.03 -0.74 21.11
N HIS A 420 -15.92 -0.19 21.57
CA HIS A 420 -15.53 1.20 21.28
C HIS A 420 -15.26 1.43 19.78
N ALA A 421 -14.58 0.49 19.13
CA ALA A 421 -14.33 0.55 17.69
C ALA A 421 -15.62 0.59 16.87
N SER A 422 -16.62 -0.19 17.29
CA SER A 422 -17.94 -0.22 16.66
C SER A 422 -18.73 1.07 16.95
N HIS A 423 -18.65 1.59 18.18
CA HIS A 423 -19.33 2.82 18.60
C HIS A 423 -18.85 4.05 17.82
N TYR A 424 -17.54 4.19 17.61
CA TYR A 424 -16.95 5.32 16.90
C TYR A 424 -16.71 5.06 15.40
N GLY A 425 -17.13 3.89 14.87
CA GLY A 425 -16.96 3.56 13.44
C GLY A 425 -15.50 3.50 12.97
N VAL A 426 -14.56 3.17 13.87
CA VAL A 426 -13.10 3.15 13.62
C VAL A 426 -12.52 1.75 13.73
N SER A 427 -11.27 1.58 13.29
CA SER A 427 -10.60 0.30 13.48
C SER A 427 -10.25 0.13 14.97
N PRO A 428 -10.26 -1.10 15.50
CA PRO A 428 -9.84 -1.34 16.89
C PRO A 428 -8.42 -0.88 17.20
N SER A 429 -7.53 -0.84 16.21
CA SER A 429 -6.18 -0.28 16.36
C SER A 429 -6.18 1.25 16.50
N THR A 430 -7.17 1.93 15.91
CA THR A 430 -7.36 3.39 16.04
C THR A 430 -7.76 3.76 17.47
N ILE A 431 -8.55 2.91 18.13
CA ILE A 431 -8.88 3.02 19.55
C ILE A 431 -7.62 2.86 20.40
N ASP A 432 -6.80 1.84 20.11
CA ASP A 432 -5.53 1.61 20.84
C ASP A 432 -4.57 2.80 20.71
N ASP A 433 -4.41 3.37 19.51
CA ASP A 433 -3.52 4.52 19.30
C ASP A 433 -4.05 5.79 20.00
N ALA A 434 -5.37 5.99 20.06
CA ALA A 434 -6.01 7.11 20.76
C ALA A 434 -5.92 6.98 22.30
N LEU A 435 -6.09 5.77 22.84
CA LEU A 435 -5.94 5.47 24.27
C LEU A 435 -4.48 5.57 24.72
N THR A 436 -3.53 5.13 23.90
CA THR A 436 -2.09 5.15 24.22
C THR A 436 -1.42 6.51 24.02
N GLY A 437 -2.14 7.49 23.46
CA GLY A 437 -1.61 8.84 23.20
C GLY A 437 -0.60 8.91 22.06
N ARG A 438 -0.43 7.83 21.29
CA ARG A 438 0.35 7.85 20.04
C ARG A 438 -0.28 8.76 19.00
N THR A 439 -1.61 8.84 19.00
CA THR A 439 -2.37 9.87 18.32
C THR A 439 -2.98 10.80 19.37
N HIS A 440 -3.15 12.08 19.04
CA HIS A 440 -3.74 13.09 19.95
C HIS A 440 -2.98 13.25 21.28
N ALA A 441 -1.66 13.44 21.18
CA ALA A 441 -0.75 13.65 22.32
C ALA A 441 -1.00 14.99 23.07
N SER A 442 -1.71 15.93 22.45
CA SER A 442 -2.07 17.23 23.02
C SER A 442 -3.16 17.15 24.10
N VAL A 443 -3.87 16.03 24.20
CA VAL A 443 -4.79 15.78 25.32
C VAL A 443 -4.08 14.98 26.39
N GLY A 444 -4.13 15.49 27.61
CA GLY A 444 -3.57 14.84 28.80
C GLY A 444 -4.17 13.47 29.02
N VAL A 445 -3.33 12.50 29.38
CA VAL A 445 -3.78 11.19 29.85
C VAL A 445 -4.19 11.34 31.31
N PRO A 446 -5.43 10.96 31.72
CA PRO A 446 -5.82 11.01 33.12
C PRO A 446 -4.87 10.13 33.95
N ALA A 447 -4.36 10.70 35.04
CA ALA A 447 -3.46 10.03 35.97
C ALA A 447 -4.26 9.05 36.86
N ALA A 448 -4.72 7.93 36.32
CA ALA A 448 -5.22 6.81 37.11
C ALA A 448 -5.01 5.49 36.35
N GLY A 449 -4.05 4.69 36.81
CA GLY A 449 -3.86 3.29 36.42
C GLY A 449 -3.00 3.08 35.16
N LYS A 450 -1.70 2.79 35.35
CA LYS A 450 -0.85 2.24 34.27
C LYS A 450 -1.47 0.96 33.69
N CYS A 451 -1.88 0.98 32.42
CA CYS A 451 -1.83 -0.14 31.45
C CYS A 451 -2.30 0.41 30.08
N MET A 452 -1.71 0.17 28.91
CA MET A 452 -0.77 -0.85 28.45
C MET A 452 0.16 -0.27 27.39
N THR A 453 1.47 -0.40 27.58
CA THR A 453 2.42 -0.31 26.48
C THR A 453 2.39 -1.61 25.67
N ASN A 454 1.89 -1.53 24.45
CA ASN A 454 2.27 -2.30 23.27
C ASN A 454 2.13 -3.84 23.28
N LEU A 455 1.29 -4.30 22.33
CA LEU A 455 1.24 -5.61 21.67
C LEU A 455 0.52 -6.70 22.48
N ARG A 456 -0.62 -7.18 21.94
CA ARG A 456 -1.21 -8.48 22.29
C ARG A 456 -0.14 -9.57 22.13
N ARG A 457 0.58 -9.89 23.22
CA ARG A 457 1.60 -10.93 23.34
C ARG A 457 1.31 -11.75 24.60
N GLY A 458 1.23 -13.06 24.42
CA GLY A 458 0.86 -14.00 25.47
C GLY A 458 -0.60 -14.44 25.36
N GLU A 459 -1.28 -14.65 26.49
CA GLU A 459 -2.66 -15.18 26.55
C GLU A 459 -3.68 -14.26 25.87
N SER A 460 -3.32 -12.99 25.73
CA SER A 460 -4.08 -11.96 25.00
C SER A 460 -4.05 -12.12 23.47
N HIS A 461 -3.37 -13.14 22.94
CA HIS A 461 -3.36 -13.49 21.51
C HIS A 461 -4.33 -14.65 21.22
N PRO A 462 -5.26 -14.54 20.23
CA PRO A 462 -6.31 -15.55 19.97
C PRO A 462 -5.81 -16.96 19.60
N ARG A 463 -4.52 -17.09 19.27
CA ARG A 463 -3.85 -18.37 18.93
C ARG A 463 -2.81 -18.79 19.98
N ALA A 464 -2.83 -18.20 21.17
CA ALA A 464 -1.88 -18.54 22.22
C ALA A 464 -2.13 -19.97 22.72
N LYS A 465 -1.16 -20.86 22.47
CA LYS A 465 -1.17 -22.24 22.96
C LYS A 465 -0.74 -22.37 24.43
N LEU A 466 -0.24 -21.29 25.01
CA LEU A 466 0.31 -21.25 26.36
C LEU A 466 -0.53 -20.32 27.22
N ILE A 467 -0.57 -20.60 28.52
CA ILE A 467 -1.14 -19.78 29.59
C ILE A 467 -0.02 -19.44 30.60
N PRO A 468 -0.16 -18.42 31.46
CA PRO A 468 0.87 -17.99 32.41
C PRO A 468 1.46 -19.15 33.24
N GLU A 469 0.64 -20.12 33.63
CA GLU A 469 1.03 -21.31 34.41
C GLU A 469 1.98 -22.21 33.61
N ARG A 470 1.67 -22.42 32.32
CA ARG A 470 2.53 -23.19 31.41
C ARG A 470 3.84 -22.48 31.13
N VAL A 471 3.83 -21.15 31.09
CA VAL A 471 5.05 -20.34 30.94
C VAL A 471 5.96 -20.49 32.17
N ARG A 472 5.41 -20.45 33.38
CA ARG A 472 6.17 -20.71 34.62
C ARG A 472 6.74 -22.12 34.63
N GLU A 473 5.96 -23.09 34.17
CA GLU A 473 6.38 -24.50 34.07
C GLU A 473 7.50 -24.73 33.05
N ILE A 474 7.42 -24.10 31.87
CA ILE A 474 8.50 -24.10 30.87
C ILE A 474 9.80 -23.56 31.46
N VAL A 475 9.72 -22.46 32.22
CA VAL A 475 10.88 -21.87 32.90
C VAL A 475 11.44 -22.82 33.96
N ARG A 476 10.57 -23.48 34.75
CA ARG A 476 10.97 -24.46 35.76
C ARG A 476 11.67 -25.67 35.15
N ARG A 477 11.10 -26.26 34.10
CA ARG A 477 11.66 -27.40 33.37
C ARG A 477 13.00 -27.07 32.70
N ARG A 478 13.16 -25.84 32.19
CA ARG A 478 14.47 -25.42 31.68
C ARG A 478 15.52 -25.24 32.78
N ARG A 479 15.12 -24.83 33.99
CA ARG A 479 16.00 -24.71 35.16
C ARG A 479 16.48 -26.07 35.66
N THR A 480 15.65 -27.11 35.54
CA THR A 480 16.04 -28.48 35.89
C THR A 480 16.91 -29.17 34.84
N GLY A 481 17.35 -28.44 33.80
CA GLY A 481 18.30 -28.94 32.78
C GLY A 481 17.65 -29.69 31.63
N GLU A 482 16.32 -29.69 31.51
CA GLU A 482 15.65 -30.41 30.43
C GLU A 482 15.89 -29.74 29.06
N PRO A 483 16.18 -30.53 28.00
CA PRO A 483 16.46 -29.99 26.67
C PRO A 483 15.24 -29.29 26.05
N VAL A 484 15.51 -28.21 25.32
CA VAL A 484 14.48 -27.32 24.74
C VAL A 484 13.53 -28.07 23.81
N ASP A 485 14.03 -29.06 23.07
CA ASP A 485 13.24 -29.84 22.13
C ASP A 485 12.20 -30.74 22.81
N SER A 486 12.54 -31.30 23.99
CA SER A 486 11.60 -32.07 24.81
C SER A 486 10.46 -31.20 25.33
N ILE A 487 10.80 -30.00 25.82
CA ILE A 487 9.83 -29.03 26.33
C ILE A 487 8.96 -28.51 25.17
N ALA A 488 9.54 -28.26 24.00
CA ALA A 488 8.83 -27.80 22.80
C ALA A 488 7.80 -28.82 22.31
N ALA A 489 8.20 -30.10 22.24
CA ALA A 489 7.34 -31.20 21.88
C ALA A 489 6.19 -31.39 22.88
N ALA A 490 6.48 -31.33 24.19
CA ALA A 490 5.48 -31.50 25.25
C ALA A 490 4.34 -30.46 25.22
N TYR A 491 4.61 -29.26 24.72
CA TYR A 491 3.61 -28.18 24.61
C TYR A 491 3.17 -27.88 23.16
N GLY A 492 3.69 -28.60 22.16
CA GLY A 492 3.38 -28.38 20.74
C GLY A 492 3.72 -26.96 20.26
N ILE A 493 4.82 -26.40 20.78
CA ILE A 493 5.33 -25.04 20.47
C ILE A 493 6.70 -25.13 19.79
N SER A 494 7.13 -24.06 19.12
CA SER A 494 8.47 -24.05 18.51
C SER A 494 9.57 -23.82 19.57
N PRO A 495 10.78 -24.41 19.40
CA PRO A 495 11.94 -24.12 20.24
C PRO A 495 12.25 -22.61 20.34
N ALA A 496 12.08 -21.88 19.23
CA ALA A 496 12.20 -20.43 19.18
C ALA A 496 11.26 -19.70 20.16
N THR A 497 10.05 -20.21 20.38
CA THR A 497 9.09 -19.63 21.34
C THR A 497 9.60 -19.77 22.77
N ILE A 498 10.24 -20.90 23.09
CA ILE A 498 10.87 -21.12 24.41
C ILE A 498 12.00 -20.12 24.61
N TYR A 499 12.89 -19.93 23.63
CA TYR A 499 13.95 -18.92 23.72
C TYR A 499 13.40 -17.50 23.89
N GLN A 500 12.31 -17.14 23.22
CA GLN A 500 11.70 -15.82 23.37
C GLN A 500 11.05 -15.61 24.75
N ILE A 501 10.45 -16.66 25.34
CA ILE A 501 9.94 -16.67 26.73
C ILE A 501 11.10 -16.45 27.70
N MET A 502 12.17 -17.22 27.55
CA MET A 502 13.34 -17.18 28.44
C MET A 502 14.05 -15.82 28.38
N ARG A 503 14.12 -15.20 27.20
CA ARG A 503 14.70 -13.85 27.00
C ARG A 503 13.78 -12.71 27.45
N GLY A 504 12.56 -13.00 27.91
CA GLY A 504 11.58 -11.99 28.29
C GLY A 504 11.14 -11.09 27.12
N LEU A 505 11.23 -11.57 25.87
CA LEU A 505 10.74 -10.85 24.69
C LEU A 505 9.22 -11.00 24.54
N ILE A 506 8.67 -12.08 25.08
CA ILE A 506 7.23 -12.39 25.14
C ILE A 506 6.87 -12.78 26.58
N TRP A 507 5.58 -12.72 26.94
CA TRP A 507 5.08 -13.07 28.28
C TRP A 507 5.68 -12.24 29.42
N GLN A 508 5.99 -10.97 29.15
CA GLN A 508 6.61 -10.07 30.12
C GLN A 508 5.78 -9.85 31.39
N HIS A 509 4.45 -9.92 31.27
CA HIS A 509 3.47 -9.72 32.35
C HIS A 509 3.40 -10.89 33.35
N VAL A 510 3.95 -12.07 33.03
CA VAL A 510 3.91 -13.23 33.94
C VAL A 510 4.84 -12.97 35.14
N THR A 511 4.22 -12.75 36.30
CA THR A 511 4.88 -12.55 37.60
C THR A 511 5.33 -13.88 38.22
N GLY A 512 6.35 -13.84 39.10
CA GLY A 512 6.92 -15.03 39.76
C GLY A 512 8.07 -15.71 38.99
N ILE A 513 8.49 -15.16 37.85
CA ILE A 513 9.68 -15.59 37.12
C ILE A 513 10.82 -14.65 37.48
N ASP A 514 11.79 -15.11 38.28
CA ASP A 514 13.01 -14.33 38.53
C ASP A 514 13.92 -14.35 37.29
N ARG A 515 13.68 -13.40 36.38
CA ARG A 515 14.42 -13.23 35.12
C ARG A 515 15.87 -12.77 35.30
N ARG A 516 16.31 -12.47 36.53
CA ARG A 516 17.72 -12.22 36.84
C ARG A 516 18.45 -13.54 37.10
N GLN A 517 17.77 -14.52 37.68
CA GLN A 517 18.25 -15.89 37.89
C GLN A 517 17.99 -16.83 36.71
N VAL A 518 17.01 -16.52 35.84
CA VAL A 518 16.90 -17.16 34.52
C VAL A 518 18.02 -16.60 33.65
N GLY A 519 19.20 -17.19 33.76
CA GLY A 519 20.42 -16.74 33.11
C GLY A 519 20.23 -16.50 31.62
N PHE A 520 20.14 -15.23 31.24
CA PHE A 520 20.61 -14.66 29.97
C PHE A 520 20.66 -13.13 30.10
N ARG A 521 21.48 -12.66 31.06
CA ARG A 521 22.42 -11.57 30.77
C ARG A 521 23.77 -12.23 30.56
N GLU A 522 23.92 -12.94 29.45
CA GLU A 522 25.22 -12.87 28.77
C GLU A 522 25.47 -11.38 28.58
N SER A 523 26.63 -10.89 28.99
CA SER A 523 26.99 -9.50 28.75
C SER A 523 26.80 -9.21 27.26
N GLN A 524 26.55 -7.96 26.86
CA GLN A 524 26.58 -7.65 25.42
C GLN A 524 27.88 -8.12 24.75
N GLU A 525 28.95 -8.34 25.54
CA GLU A 525 30.23 -8.86 25.11
C GLU A 525 30.21 -10.38 24.87
N ASP A 526 29.56 -11.19 25.71
CA ASP A 526 29.51 -12.66 25.56
C ASP A 526 28.67 -13.07 24.34
N PHE A 527 27.50 -12.43 24.16
CA PHE A 527 26.65 -12.66 22.99
C PHE A 527 27.29 -12.14 21.70
N PHE A 528 28.13 -11.11 21.80
CA PHE A 528 28.92 -10.61 20.68
C PHE A 528 30.03 -11.60 20.34
N THR A 529 30.70 -12.18 21.34
CA THR A 529 31.73 -13.20 21.18
C THR A 529 31.17 -14.48 20.58
N ALA A 530 29.99 -14.94 21.03
CA ALA A 530 29.27 -16.06 20.41
C ALA A 530 28.91 -15.77 18.94
N GLY A 531 28.53 -14.53 18.63
CA GLY A 531 28.27 -14.12 17.26
C GLY A 531 29.53 -14.06 16.37
N LEU A 532 30.69 -13.70 16.93
CA LEU A 532 31.98 -13.78 16.23
C LEU A 532 32.36 -15.23 15.94
N ALA A 533 32.25 -16.13 16.92
CA ALA A 533 32.50 -17.56 16.73
C ALA A 533 31.57 -18.19 15.67
N ALA A 534 30.29 -17.79 15.67
CA ALA A 534 29.34 -18.20 14.62
C ALA A 534 29.75 -17.68 13.23
N CYS A 535 30.27 -16.45 13.14
CA CYS A 535 30.79 -15.89 11.89
C CYS A 535 32.04 -16.63 11.40
N GLU A 536 32.98 -16.94 12.28
CA GLU A 536 34.17 -17.74 11.96
C GLU A 536 33.79 -19.14 11.44
N GLU A 537 32.85 -19.81 12.12
CA GLU A 537 32.33 -21.10 11.71
C GLU A 537 31.66 -21.05 10.33
N TRP A 538 30.83 -20.02 10.11
CA TRP A 538 30.18 -19.83 8.82
C TRP A 538 31.20 -19.58 7.70
N HIS A 539 32.18 -18.70 7.96
CA HIS A 539 33.24 -18.39 7.01
C HIS A 539 34.06 -19.64 6.68
N ARG A 540 34.33 -20.51 7.67
CA ARG A 540 35.00 -21.79 7.44
C ARG A 540 34.20 -22.76 6.56
N ARG A 541 32.87 -22.83 6.74
CA ARG A 541 32.00 -23.74 5.98
C ARG A 541 31.62 -23.24 4.59
N HIS A 542 31.48 -21.92 4.42
CA HIS A 542 30.88 -21.32 3.22
C HIS A 542 31.78 -20.29 2.53
N GLY A 543 32.98 -20.04 3.07
CA GLY A 543 34.01 -19.18 2.47
C GLY A 543 33.75 -17.67 2.57
N SER A 544 32.51 -17.21 2.79
CA SER A 544 32.18 -15.76 2.88
C SER A 544 30.96 -15.51 3.77
N LEU A 545 30.97 -14.38 4.49
CA LEU A 545 29.83 -13.89 5.26
C LEU A 545 28.81 -13.12 4.41
N ALA A 546 29.09 -12.90 3.12
CA ALA A 546 28.19 -12.17 2.23
C ALA A 546 27.00 -13.02 1.75
N THR A 547 27.15 -14.34 1.77
CA THR A 547 26.13 -15.31 1.37
C THR A 547 25.06 -15.56 2.44
N VAL A 548 25.26 -15.03 3.65
CA VAL A 548 24.34 -15.18 4.78
C VAL A 548 23.02 -14.46 4.52
N LYS A 549 21.92 -15.22 4.53
CA LYS A 549 20.53 -14.73 4.50
C LYS A 549 20.01 -14.50 5.92
N VAL A 550 18.91 -13.74 6.05
CA VAL A 550 18.38 -13.33 7.37
C VAL A 550 17.90 -14.53 8.19
N GLU A 551 17.40 -15.55 7.51
CA GLU A 551 16.87 -16.80 8.07
C GLU A 551 17.93 -17.84 8.42
N ASP A 552 19.19 -17.61 8.08
CA ASP A 552 20.25 -18.61 8.29
C ASP A 552 20.65 -18.73 9.76
N GLU A 553 20.90 -19.97 10.17
CA GLU A 553 21.26 -20.37 11.53
C GLU A 553 22.48 -21.30 11.48
N ILE A 554 23.38 -21.17 12.46
CA ILE A 554 24.54 -22.06 12.61
C ILE A 554 24.70 -22.49 14.06
N ASN A 555 24.71 -23.80 14.31
CA ASN A 555 24.82 -24.40 15.64
C ASN A 555 23.85 -23.81 16.69
N GLY A 556 22.58 -23.54 16.30
CA GLY A 556 21.59 -22.93 17.20
C GLY A 556 21.66 -21.41 17.30
N PHE A 557 22.63 -20.76 16.64
CA PHE A 557 22.82 -19.31 16.65
C PHE A 557 22.23 -18.65 15.39
N PRO A 558 21.33 -17.66 15.53
CA PRO A 558 20.64 -17.05 14.39
C PRO A 558 21.53 -16.01 13.68
N ILE A 559 22.60 -16.49 13.05
CA ILE A 559 23.66 -15.68 12.42
C ILE A 559 23.11 -14.69 11.40
N GLY A 560 22.08 -15.07 10.64
CA GLY A 560 21.44 -14.20 9.65
C GLY A 560 20.89 -12.91 10.23
N SER A 561 19.95 -13.06 11.17
CA SER A 561 19.36 -11.92 11.89
C SER A 561 20.39 -11.14 12.71
N TRP A 562 21.44 -11.81 13.19
CA TRP A 562 22.50 -11.18 13.96
C TRP A 562 23.37 -10.25 13.11
N ILE A 563 23.83 -10.72 11.94
CA ILE A 563 24.62 -9.93 10.98
C ILE A 563 23.80 -8.76 10.44
N ASP A 564 22.53 -8.95 10.08
CA ASP A 564 21.67 -7.87 9.59
C ASP A 564 21.54 -6.73 10.62
N ARG A 565 21.39 -7.09 11.90
CA ARG A 565 21.37 -6.13 13.00
C ARG A 565 22.69 -5.37 13.13
N ARG A 566 23.85 -6.03 12.99
CA ARG A 566 25.17 -5.36 13.02
C ARG A 566 25.35 -4.40 11.84
N ARG A 567 24.93 -4.80 10.63
CA ARG A 567 24.90 -3.92 9.43
C ARG A 567 23.99 -2.70 9.65
N GLY A 568 22.89 -2.88 10.37
CA GLY A 568 21.99 -1.81 10.79
C GLY A 568 22.64 -0.78 11.72
N GLU A 569 23.33 -1.24 12.77
CA GLU A 569 24.04 -0.38 13.73
C GLU A 569 25.21 0.36 13.08
N PHE A 570 25.94 -0.30 12.18
CA PHE A 570 27.01 0.34 11.41
C PHE A 570 26.50 1.52 10.57
N ARG A 571 25.36 1.35 9.88
CA ARG A 571 24.73 2.43 9.09
C ARG A 571 24.29 3.62 9.91
N LYS A 572 23.99 3.42 11.20
CA LYS A 572 23.56 4.46 12.13
C LYS A 572 24.71 5.09 12.92
N GLY A 573 25.94 4.56 12.79
CA GLY A 573 27.08 4.99 13.60
C GLY A 573 27.02 4.55 15.07
N GLU A 574 26.20 3.55 15.39
CA GLU A 574 25.97 3.07 16.76
C GLU A 574 26.94 1.94 17.16
N LEU A 575 27.70 1.40 16.20
CA LEU A 575 28.64 0.31 16.42
C LEU A 575 30.01 0.85 16.87
N SER A 576 30.49 0.41 18.04
CA SER A 576 31.79 0.84 18.57
C SER A 576 32.96 0.42 17.66
N ALA A 577 34.02 1.24 17.65
CA ALA A 577 35.21 1.00 16.81
C ALA A 577 35.85 -0.38 17.05
N ALA A 578 35.95 -0.81 18.31
CA ALA A 578 36.50 -2.13 18.65
C ALA A 578 35.65 -3.29 18.09
N ARG A 579 34.32 -3.17 18.12
CA ARG A 579 33.40 -4.20 17.57
C ARG A 579 33.42 -4.22 16.05
N ARG A 580 33.54 -3.04 15.42
CA ARG A 580 33.71 -2.90 13.98
C ARG A 580 34.97 -3.63 13.50
N LEU A 581 36.12 -3.37 14.12
CA LEU A 581 37.41 -3.97 13.73
C LEU A 581 37.38 -5.51 13.83
N ARG A 582 36.78 -6.06 14.90
CA ARG A 582 36.63 -7.51 15.05
C ARG A 582 35.79 -8.14 13.94
N LEU A 583 34.74 -7.47 13.49
CA LEU A 583 33.90 -7.97 12.39
C LEU A 583 34.56 -7.78 11.02
N GLU A 584 35.32 -6.71 10.83
CA GLU A 584 36.12 -6.48 9.62
C GLU A 584 37.23 -7.54 9.47
N ALA A 585 37.86 -7.96 10.57
CA ALA A 585 38.84 -9.05 10.58
C ALA A 585 38.25 -10.40 10.11
N LEU A 586 36.94 -10.61 10.30
CA LEU A 586 36.21 -11.80 9.83
C LEU A 586 35.66 -11.65 8.40
N GLY A 587 35.99 -10.55 7.71
CA GLY A 587 35.55 -10.31 6.34
C GLY A 587 34.06 -9.96 6.22
N ILE A 588 33.47 -9.31 7.22
CA ILE A 588 32.06 -8.88 7.12
C ILE A 588 31.89 -7.89 5.96
N VAL A 589 30.94 -8.19 5.08
CA VAL A 589 30.53 -7.24 4.04
C VAL A 589 29.41 -6.37 4.61
N TRP A 590 29.70 -5.10 4.91
CA TRP A 590 28.74 -4.15 5.48
C TRP A 590 27.56 -3.86 4.55
N ASN A 591 27.81 -3.86 3.25
CA ASN A 591 26.80 -3.73 2.21
C ASN A 591 27.00 -4.82 1.15
N PRO A 592 26.14 -5.85 1.08
CA PRO A 592 26.28 -6.97 0.14
C PRO A 592 26.39 -6.56 -1.34
N ARG A 593 25.91 -5.35 -1.71
CA ARG A 593 26.07 -4.81 -3.06
C ARG A 593 27.54 -4.44 -3.39
N ASP A 594 28.39 -4.30 -2.36
CA ASP A 594 29.81 -3.96 -2.49
C ASP A 594 30.67 -5.20 -2.78
N GLU A 595 30.24 -6.41 -2.40
CA GLU A 595 30.94 -7.65 -2.79
C GLU A 595 30.81 -7.91 -4.29
N ARG A 596 29.61 -7.72 -4.88
CA ARG A 596 29.44 -7.80 -6.34
C ARG A 596 30.27 -6.75 -7.08
N TRP A 597 30.49 -5.60 -6.44
CA TRP A 597 31.40 -4.57 -6.95
C TRP A 597 32.86 -5.03 -6.88
N GLN A 598 33.30 -5.56 -5.73
CA GLN A 598 34.65 -6.10 -5.54
C GLN A 598 34.96 -7.26 -6.49
N ARG A 599 34.03 -8.22 -6.66
CA ARG A 599 34.17 -9.32 -7.63
C ARG A 599 34.21 -8.82 -9.07
N GLY A 600 33.41 -7.81 -9.41
CA GLY A 600 33.47 -7.15 -10.71
C GLY A 600 34.79 -6.42 -10.96
N MET A 601 35.34 -5.76 -9.94
CA MET A 601 36.65 -5.11 -10.00
C MET A 601 37.80 -6.12 -10.10
N ALA A 602 37.72 -7.25 -9.39
CA ALA A 602 38.70 -8.34 -9.52
C ALA A 602 38.67 -8.95 -10.92
N ALA A 603 37.48 -9.28 -11.43
CA ALA A 603 37.31 -9.75 -12.80
C ALA A 603 37.80 -8.73 -13.85
N ALA A 604 37.58 -7.44 -13.60
CA ALA A 604 38.07 -6.37 -14.46
C ALA A 604 39.61 -6.27 -14.46
N ARG A 605 40.28 -6.41 -13.30
CA ARG A 605 41.75 -6.44 -13.23
C ARG A 605 42.33 -7.66 -13.93
N LEU A 606 41.77 -8.84 -13.71
CA LEU A 606 42.16 -10.07 -14.43
C LEU A 606 41.97 -9.94 -15.94
N TRP A 607 40.92 -9.24 -16.38
CA TRP A 607 40.74 -8.94 -17.80
C TRP A 607 41.84 -8.03 -18.34
N VAL A 608 42.20 -6.96 -17.61
CA VAL A 608 43.29 -6.03 -17.96
C VAL A 608 44.62 -6.78 -18.05
N GLU A 609 44.92 -7.68 -17.12
CA GLU A 609 46.11 -8.52 -17.17
C GLU A 609 46.17 -9.37 -18.46
N ARG A 610 45.02 -9.86 -18.95
CA ARG A 610 44.95 -10.71 -20.15
C ARG A 610 44.88 -9.93 -21.46
N ASN A 611 44.30 -8.74 -21.46
CA ASN A 611 43.92 -8.00 -22.68
C ASN A 611 44.42 -6.55 -22.70
N SER A 612 45.37 -6.21 -21.82
CA SER A 612 46.00 -4.88 -21.65
C SER A 612 45.10 -3.76 -21.11
N ASP A 613 43.81 -3.68 -21.46
CA ASP A 613 42.88 -2.67 -20.92
C ASP A 613 41.40 -3.11 -20.89
N LEU A 614 40.51 -2.19 -20.47
CA LEU A 614 39.04 -2.34 -20.52
C LEU A 614 38.39 -1.53 -21.65
N SER A 615 39.14 -1.17 -22.70
CA SER A 615 38.64 -0.27 -23.74
C SER A 615 37.59 -0.95 -24.64
N ASP A 616 37.76 -2.25 -24.91
CA ASP A 616 36.85 -3.06 -25.73
C ASP A 616 36.53 -4.43 -25.10
N VAL A 617 35.61 -4.44 -24.13
CA VAL A 617 35.13 -5.66 -23.48
C VAL A 617 33.80 -6.11 -24.10
N PRO A 618 33.73 -7.30 -24.75
CA PRO A 618 32.48 -7.86 -25.28
C PRO A 618 31.44 -8.06 -24.19
N VAL A 619 30.15 -7.90 -24.50
CA VAL A 619 29.05 -8.10 -23.52
C VAL A 619 28.99 -9.56 -23.02
N THR A 620 29.47 -10.50 -23.83
CA THR A 620 29.57 -11.93 -23.51
C THR A 620 30.80 -12.29 -22.67
N ALA A 621 31.70 -11.34 -22.39
CA ALA A 621 32.91 -11.60 -21.62
C ALA A 621 32.60 -12.13 -20.23
N GLU A 622 33.23 -13.26 -19.90
CA GLU A 622 33.13 -13.93 -18.61
C GLU A 622 34.54 -14.26 -18.11
N ILE A 623 34.81 -13.96 -16.85
CA ILE A 623 36.07 -14.26 -16.17
C ILE A 623 35.71 -14.98 -14.87
N GLU A 624 36.20 -16.21 -14.71
CA GLU A 624 36.01 -17.04 -13.50
C GLU A 624 34.54 -17.14 -13.04
N GLY A 625 33.62 -17.38 -13.98
CA GLY A 625 32.19 -17.49 -13.70
C GLY A 625 31.48 -16.15 -13.46
N PHE A 626 32.19 -15.02 -13.57
CA PHE A 626 31.63 -13.68 -13.44
C PHE A 626 31.41 -13.05 -14.81
N ALA A 627 30.14 -12.74 -15.13
CA ALA A 627 29.73 -12.10 -16.38
C ALA A 627 30.15 -10.62 -16.47
N LEU A 628 31.46 -10.39 -16.62
CA LEU A 628 32.12 -9.08 -16.63
C LEU A 628 31.54 -8.15 -17.70
N GLY A 629 31.31 -8.64 -18.92
CA GLY A 629 30.79 -7.84 -20.03
C GLY A 629 29.40 -7.25 -19.74
N ARG A 630 28.49 -8.07 -19.20
CA ARG A 630 27.16 -7.64 -18.75
C ARG A 630 27.27 -6.68 -17.56
N TRP A 631 28.16 -6.96 -16.61
CA TRP A 631 28.36 -6.11 -15.44
C TRP A 631 28.86 -4.71 -15.81
N LEU A 632 29.83 -4.59 -16.71
CA LEU A 632 30.34 -3.32 -17.23
C LEU A 632 29.27 -2.55 -18.04
N ALA A 633 28.44 -3.24 -18.82
CA ALA A 633 27.33 -2.62 -19.54
C ALA A 633 26.32 -1.96 -18.59
N THR A 634 26.01 -2.59 -17.46
CA THR A 634 25.15 -2.00 -16.42
C THR A 634 25.76 -0.73 -15.81
N ARG A 635 27.09 -0.69 -15.59
CA ARG A 635 27.78 0.51 -15.06
C ARG A 635 27.66 1.71 -16.00
N ARG A 636 27.71 1.50 -17.31
CA ARG A 636 27.48 2.57 -18.30
C ARG A 636 26.08 3.17 -18.16
N VAL A 637 25.06 2.35 -17.90
CA VAL A 637 23.69 2.82 -17.67
C VAL A 637 23.62 3.63 -16.37
N GLU A 638 24.14 3.09 -15.27
CA GLU A 638 24.11 3.75 -13.95
C GLU A 638 24.87 5.08 -13.93
N ARG A 639 25.98 5.21 -14.66
CA ARG A 639 26.66 6.50 -14.83
C ARG A 639 25.79 7.50 -15.59
N ASN A 640 25.13 7.07 -16.66
CA ASN A 640 24.28 7.94 -17.47
C ASN A 640 22.99 8.36 -16.75
N THR A 641 22.51 7.56 -15.79
CA THR A 641 21.36 7.89 -14.93
C THR A 641 21.75 8.67 -13.67
N GLY A 642 23.04 8.82 -13.37
CA GLY A 642 23.55 9.51 -12.18
C GLY A 642 23.45 8.68 -10.89
N GLU A 643 23.32 7.35 -11.01
CA GLU A 643 23.15 6.41 -9.91
C GLU A 643 24.48 5.76 -9.46
N LEU A 644 25.56 5.97 -10.20
CA LEU A 644 26.90 5.46 -9.87
C LEU A 644 27.72 6.51 -9.10
N ALA A 645 28.27 6.13 -7.96
CA ALA A 645 29.10 7.00 -7.13
C ALA A 645 30.43 7.39 -7.81
N GLU A 646 30.98 8.56 -7.46
CA GLU A 646 32.16 9.15 -8.13
C GLU A 646 33.42 8.30 -7.95
N ASP A 647 33.66 7.77 -6.75
CA ASP A 647 34.76 6.87 -6.41
C ASP A 647 34.78 5.59 -7.29
N ARG A 648 33.60 5.11 -7.65
CA ARG A 648 33.40 3.94 -8.51
C ARG A 648 33.63 4.27 -9.98
N ILE A 649 33.31 5.48 -10.40
CA ILE A 649 33.61 5.98 -11.74
C ILE A 649 35.13 6.10 -11.91
N GLU A 650 35.82 6.69 -10.93
CA GLU A 650 37.29 6.81 -10.91
C GLU A 650 37.96 5.45 -10.98
N SER A 651 37.53 4.50 -10.13
CA SER A 651 38.11 3.15 -10.05
C SER A 651 38.06 2.38 -11.38
N LEU A 652 36.96 2.47 -12.14
CA LEU A 652 36.85 1.83 -13.45
C LEU A 652 37.58 2.61 -14.55
N SER A 653 37.59 3.94 -14.45
CA SER A 653 38.30 4.79 -15.41
C SER A 653 39.81 4.59 -15.34
N ALA A 654 40.35 4.35 -14.14
CA ALA A 654 41.76 4.02 -13.93
C ALA A 654 42.20 2.71 -14.62
N LEU A 655 41.26 1.78 -14.86
CA LEU A 655 41.49 0.53 -15.60
C LEU A 655 41.29 0.68 -17.12
N GLY A 656 41.18 1.92 -17.64
CA GLY A 656 41.00 2.19 -19.07
C GLY A 656 39.58 1.91 -19.57
N PHE A 657 38.57 1.86 -18.69
CA PHE A 657 37.21 1.52 -19.10
C PHE A 657 36.58 2.57 -20.03
N ASN A 658 36.18 2.13 -21.23
CA ASN A 658 35.48 3.00 -22.16
C ASN A 658 34.00 3.15 -21.81
N TRP A 659 33.64 4.34 -21.33
CA TRP A 659 32.26 4.72 -21.00
C TRP A 659 31.38 5.05 -22.21
N LYS A 660 31.97 5.33 -23.38
CA LYS A 660 31.28 5.67 -24.64
C LYS A 660 31.83 4.85 -25.81
N PRO A 661 31.54 3.53 -25.89
CA PRO A 661 31.97 2.71 -27.01
C PRO A 661 31.33 3.21 -28.32
N LYS A 662 32.11 3.27 -29.40
CA LYS A 662 31.61 3.63 -30.74
C LYS A 662 30.58 2.57 -31.17
N ARG A 663 29.39 2.98 -31.61
CA ARG A 663 28.39 2.05 -32.15
C ARG A 663 28.93 1.48 -33.48
N GLY A 664 29.34 0.22 -33.49
CA GLY A 664 29.62 -0.50 -34.73
C GLY A 664 28.33 -0.75 -35.53
N PRO A 665 28.43 -0.90 -36.87
CA PRO A 665 27.28 -1.22 -37.71
C PRO A 665 26.70 -2.58 -37.33
N LYS A 666 25.36 -2.69 -37.30
CA LYS A 666 24.65 -3.94 -37.00
C LYS A 666 24.96 -4.98 -38.08
N THR A 667 25.80 -5.96 -37.78
CA THR A 667 25.97 -7.15 -38.62
C THR A 667 24.70 -8.00 -38.53
N SER A 668 23.84 -7.92 -39.55
CA SER A 668 22.77 -8.87 -39.79
C SER A 668 23.38 -10.17 -40.33
N LEU A 669 23.65 -11.13 -39.46
CA LEU A 669 23.86 -12.51 -39.88
C LEU A 669 22.50 -13.10 -40.28
N LYS A 670 22.25 -13.17 -41.59
CA LYS A 670 21.22 -14.04 -42.16
C LYS A 670 21.72 -15.48 -42.02
N CYS A 671 21.04 -16.29 -41.23
CA CYS A 671 21.23 -17.75 -41.28
C CYS A 671 20.71 -18.26 -42.63
N ALA A 672 21.56 -18.95 -43.38
CA ALA A 672 21.12 -19.82 -44.46
C ALA A 672 20.46 -21.08 -43.87
N PRO A 673 19.43 -21.65 -44.50
CA PRO A 673 18.80 -22.89 -44.04
C PRO A 673 19.72 -24.09 -44.31
N PRO A 674 19.69 -25.13 -43.45
CA PRO A 674 20.37 -26.39 -43.70
C PRO A 674 19.62 -27.22 -44.76
N ASP A 675 20.39 -28.03 -45.50
CA ASP A 675 19.97 -28.89 -46.62
C ASP A 675 18.80 -29.84 -46.32
#